data_AF-A0A955DD99-F1
#
_entry.id   AF-A0A955DD99-F1
#
_cell.length_a   1.000
_cell.length_b   1.000
_cell.length_c   1.000
_cell.angle_alpha   90.00
_cell.angle_beta   90.00
_cell.angle_gamma   90.00
#
_symmetry.space_group_name_H-M   'P 1'
#
loop_
_entity.id
_entity.type
_entity.pdbx_description
1 polymer ?
#
loop_
_entity_poly.entity_id
_entity_poly.type
_entity_poly.pdbx_seq_one_letter_code
_entity_poly.pdbx_strand_id
1 'polypeptide(L)'
;FSDFDFAPPIIFQFPNAQSPTMFIAADLDGDDAIDLIVPGRSLEHQIYLLRGAGDGTFPLAMATTIQLEEQAQWVALATLDADEHPDLAVIVRGVTSKLVIIRGLGGFAFDVDNAVVIHLPDRQGENVEAHDFDGDGDLDLGIVMQRTDSMLVYRNDGAAGFTLDERVLVDETTTGYAFPSSLIADDFDGDGDLDVAMSEVATARVAVAMNTGRGHFGEELLHQPVFGAPSMNIADLDADGDRDLLVPGGTLVFQGYVTLLRNQQDGTFGGFDGITTTFTGPSGFTWHAAAGDFDGDGDLDVVSGQVLAASVGFVERTDEGELTFAFPIQFGEIGTFIRYVQPVDVDGDGDLDLIAADIGEHWLLVYLNQTVQGATPAGAGGSPPARDPSIAALASAVAALPRASALTVQAMLADWGPVVGAGEFDLTGDGRVDFDDIASFVGLTSEGAAAGDPPPPPDECTKDAGPCDEPNGSPGCDNLECCAIVCDFDAFCCDVEWDETCVEGWANLCEPPPVCPSPGSCFEAHDNPGCDDPACCELICIIDPLCCDVDAVWDSVCAAEAQRLCTQDACEVVCPPGAVLEAFDECEERFNEGCSAGAVPMLTPIACGDTVCALINTGPRDTDWYELELVEPATVTWTVTSEFPSQVFVVQGDCDVRFGIIGQAYGGACTPASVTLNLDPGIYGLYVATGTPVRKYIRGVPCPPDKKKGEEPAPQAYGRVYVAAIGCEAPNACPADLSGDGTVGPPDLAALLAAWGAGAGSPADLDGNGTVGPPDLAILLASWGACPAS
;
A
#
# COMPACT_ATOMS: atom_id res chain seq x y z
N PHE A 1 4.30 -27.49 -24.99
CA PHE A 1 5.12 -28.65 -24.61
C PHE A 1 6.35 -28.70 -25.51
N SER A 2 6.88 -27.51 -25.86
CA SER A 2 8.32 -27.32 -25.77
C SER A 2 8.76 -27.82 -24.38
N ASP A 3 9.87 -28.53 -24.34
CA ASP A 3 10.45 -29.08 -23.12
C ASP A 3 11.55 -28.06 -22.78
N PHE A 4 11.25 -27.09 -21.89
CA PHE A 4 12.29 -26.21 -21.35
C PHE A 4 13.43 -27.12 -20.87
N ASP A 5 14.60 -27.00 -21.48
CA ASP A 5 15.74 -27.87 -21.20
C ASP A 5 16.83 -27.00 -20.58
N PHE A 6 16.99 -27.08 -19.26
CA PHE A 6 18.04 -26.37 -18.54
C PHE A 6 19.09 -27.36 -18.05
N ALA A 7 20.36 -26.96 -18.16
CA ALA A 7 21.44 -27.69 -17.51
C ALA A 7 21.24 -27.71 -15.97
N PRO A 8 21.78 -28.72 -15.25
CA PRO A 8 21.83 -28.67 -13.80
C PRO A 8 22.50 -27.38 -13.32
N PRO A 9 21.94 -26.69 -12.31
CA PRO A 9 22.40 -25.35 -11.99
C PRO A 9 23.82 -25.33 -11.46
N ILE A 10 24.53 -24.26 -11.83
CA ILE A 10 25.82 -23.91 -11.26
C ILE A 10 25.54 -23.17 -9.95
N ILE A 11 26.05 -23.70 -8.84
CA ILE A 11 25.79 -23.17 -7.50
C ILE A 11 27.00 -22.38 -7.01
N PHE A 12 26.79 -21.11 -6.68
CA PHE A 12 27.78 -20.23 -6.06
C PHE A 12 27.37 -19.97 -4.61
N GLN A 13 28.12 -20.54 -3.67
CA GLN A 13 27.89 -20.32 -2.25
C GLN A 13 28.74 -19.16 -1.74
N PHE A 14 28.10 -18.12 -1.19
CA PHE A 14 28.83 -17.00 -0.62
C PHE A 14 29.60 -17.40 0.65
N PRO A 15 30.79 -16.83 0.87
CA PRO A 15 31.50 -16.98 2.14
C PRO A 15 30.73 -16.25 3.25
N ASN A 16 31.02 -16.63 4.51
CA ASN A 16 30.51 -15.96 5.72
C ASN A 16 28.98 -15.82 5.82
N ALA A 17 28.23 -16.68 5.13
CA ALA A 17 26.77 -16.73 5.18
C ALA A 17 26.10 -15.40 4.76
N GLN A 18 26.62 -14.74 3.71
CA GLN A 18 25.90 -13.62 3.10
C GLN A 18 24.63 -14.11 2.41
N SER A 19 23.48 -13.61 2.86
CA SER A 19 22.15 -13.83 2.29
C SER A 19 21.88 -12.83 1.16
N PRO A 20 21.99 -13.22 -0.13
CA PRO A 20 21.69 -12.31 -1.23
C PRO A 20 20.20 -11.95 -1.22
N THR A 21 19.89 -10.65 -1.19
CA THR A 21 18.50 -10.16 -1.18
C THR A 21 17.92 -9.99 -2.59
N MET A 22 18.79 -9.60 -3.52
CA MET A 22 18.56 -9.41 -4.95
C MET A 22 19.93 -9.40 -5.66
N PHE A 23 19.97 -9.28 -6.98
CA PHE A 23 21.18 -8.97 -7.74
C PHE A 23 20.84 -8.18 -9.01
N ILE A 24 21.81 -7.43 -9.53
CA ILE A 24 21.72 -6.78 -10.85
C ILE A 24 22.66 -7.52 -11.79
N ALA A 25 22.14 -8.02 -12.91
CA ALA A 25 22.93 -8.60 -13.99
C ALA A 25 23.08 -7.62 -15.16
N ALA A 26 24.31 -7.22 -15.47
CA ALA A 26 24.64 -6.32 -16.58
C ALA A 26 26.14 -6.44 -16.94
N ASP A 27 26.54 -6.03 -18.15
CA ASP A 27 27.96 -5.84 -18.47
C ASP A 27 28.45 -4.51 -17.84
N LEU A 28 29.25 -4.60 -16.77
CA LEU A 28 29.66 -3.44 -15.97
C LEU A 28 31.02 -2.87 -16.39
N ASP A 29 31.76 -3.58 -17.25
CA ASP A 29 33.09 -3.15 -17.67
C ASP A 29 33.36 -3.17 -19.18
N GLY A 30 32.34 -3.48 -19.97
CA GLY A 30 32.36 -3.44 -21.42
C GLY A 30 33.13 -4.61 -22.03
N ASP A 31 33.19 -5.76 -21.35
CA ASP A 31 33.83 -6.97 -21.87
C ASP A 31 32.86 -7.97 -22.53
N ASP A 32 31.60 -7.56 -22.71
CA ASP A 32 30.48 -8.33 -23.24
C ASP A 32 30.08 -9.54 -22.38
N ALA A 33 30.70 -9.78 -21.22
CA ALA A 33 30.24 -10.78 -20.25
C ALA A 33 29.31 -10.15 -19.22
N ILE A 34 28.29 -10.90 -18.81
CA ILE A 34 27.38 -10.45 -17.75
C ILE A 34 28.08 -10.51 -16.40
N ASP A 35 28.05 -9.40 -15.69
CA ASP A 35 28.54 -9.22 -14.34
C ASP A 35 27.40 -9.10 -13.33
N LEU A 36 27.70 -9.25 -12.04
CA LEU A 36 26.70 -9.14 -10.97
C LEU A 36 27.07 -8.13 -9.88
N ILE A 37 26.08 -7.33 -9.47
CA ILE A 37 26.07 -6.58 -8.21
C ILE A 37 25.12 -7.30 -7.26
N VAL A 38 25.62 -7.76 -6.11
CA VAL A 38 24.86 -8.61 -5.19
C VAL A 38 24.86 -7.99 -3.80
N PRO A 39 23.84 -7.18 -3.45
CA PRO A 39 23.62 -6.80 -2.07
C PRO A 39 23.15 -7.99 -1.25
N GLY A 40 23.18 -7.85 0.06
CA GLY A 40 22.69 -8.90 0.92
C GLY A 40 22.88 -8.63 2.39
N ARG A 41 22.18 -9.45 3.18
CA ARG A 41 22.30 -9.44 4.63
C ARG A 41 23.49 -10.29 5.03
N SER A 42 24.48 -9.66 5.62
CA SER A 42 25.64 -10.33 6.19
C SER A 42 26.08 -9.61 7.45
N LEU A 43 26.87 -10.27 8.29
CA LEU A 43 27.55 -9.60 9.42
C LEU A 43 28.71 -8.71 8.96
N GLU A 44 29.11 -8.84 7.69
CA GLU A 44 30.22 -8.09 7.12
C GLU A 44 29.76 -6.83 6.39
N HIS A 45 28.44 -6.62 6.20
CA HIS A 45 27.87 -5.39 5.61
C HIS A 45 28.45 -5.06 4.23
N GLN A 46 28.48 -6.06 3.33
CA GLN A 46 29.13 -5.96 2.02
C GLN A 46 28.17 -6.17 0.85
N ILE A 47 28.42 -5.43 -0.23
CA ILE A 47 27.90 -5.73 -1.56
C ILE A 47 29.00 -6.46 -2.33
N TYR A 48 28.67 -7.58 -2.97
CA TYR A 48 29.60 -8.32 -3.81
C TYR A 48 29.51 -7.84 -5.26
N LEU A 49 30.67 -7.61 -5.87
CA LEU A 49 30.82 -7.33 -7.29
C LEU A 49 31.50 -8.54 -7.94
N LEU A 50 30.74 -9.26 -8.75
CA LEU A 50 31.16 -10.50 -9.37
C LEU A 50 31.36 -10.27 -10.86
N ARG A 51 32.60 -10.49 -11.32
CA ARG A 51 32.89 -10.46 -12.75
C ARG A 51 32.49 -11.77 -13.41
N GLY A 52 31.76 -11.69 -14.52
CA GLY A 52 31.43 -12.81 -15.37
C GLY A 52 32.65 -13.38 -16.07
N ALA A 53 32.66 -14.70 -16.28
CA ALA A 53 33.64 -15.34 -17.16
C ALA A 53 33.13 -15.50 -18.61
N GLY A 54 31.86 -15.13 -18.88
CA GLY A 54 31.19 -15.31 -20.18
C GLY A 54 30.84 -16.76 -20.50
N ASP A 55 30.78 -17.63 -19.49
CA ASP A 55 30.38 -19.04 -19.61
C ASP A 55 29.34 -19.43 -18.53
N GLY A 56 28.61 -18.43 -18.03
CA GLY A 56 27.72 -18.58 -16.87
C GLY A 56 28.42 -18.70 -15.51
N THR A 57 29.76 -18.62 -15.46
CA THR A 57 30.49 -18.72 -14.18
C THR A 57 30.95 -17.40 -13.58
N PHE A 58 30.85 -17.32 -12.25
CA PHE A 58 31.25 -16.17 -11.44
C PHE A 58 32.34 -16.58 -10.43
N PRO A 59 33.63 -16.26 -10.68
CA PRO A 59 34.73 -16.65 -9.81
C PRO A 59 34.72 -15.90 -8.47
N LEU A 60 33.97 -16.39 -7.47
CA LEU A 60 33.85 -15.78 -6.13
C LEU A 60 35.20 -15.49 -5.44
N ALA A 61 36.23 -16.31 -5.71
CA ALA A 61 37.57 -16.09 -5.16
C ALA A 61 38.26 -14.81 -5.67
N MET A 62 37.71 -14.18 -6.72
CA MET A 62 38.18 -12.94 -7.34
C MET A 62 37.13 -11.82 -7.20
N ALA A 63 36.07 -12.03 -6.41
CA ALA A 63 35.06 -11.03 -6.15
C ALA A 63 35.68 -9.79 -5.51
N THR A 64 35.21 -8.62 -5.95
CA THR A 64 35.45 -7.35 -5.26
C THR A 64 34.27 -7.08 -4.34
N THR A 65 34.48 -6.38 -3.24
CA THR A 65 33.40 -6.02 -2.32
C THR A 65 33.38 -4.52 -2.06
N ILE A 66 32.18 -3.97 -1.95
CA ILE A 66 31.92 -2.63 -1.42
C ILE A 66 31.58 -2.82 0.06
N GLN A 67 32.33 -2.15 0.93
CA GLN A 67 32.11 -2.18 2.36
C GLN A 67 31.18 -1.03 2.76
N LEU A 68 30.10 -1.36 3.46
CA LEU A 68 29.17 -0.39 4.03
C LEU A 68 29.24 -0.42 5.56
N GLU A 69 28.60 0.57 6.20
CA GLU A 69 28.47 0.62 7.65
C GLU A 69 27.41 -0.35 8.18
N GLU A 70 26.38 -0.63 7.36
CA GLU A 70 25.18 -1.40 7.71
C GLU A 70 24.73 -2.26 6.51
N GLN A 71 23.67 -3.07 6.69
CA GLN A 71 23.27 -4.08 5.71
C GLN A 71 22.61 -3.47 4.47
N ALA A 72 23.12 -3.79 3.29
CA ALA A 72 22.47 -3.44 2.02
C ALA A 72 21.24 -4.33 1.80
N GLN A 73 20.07 -3.70 1.62
CA GLN A 73 18.81 -4.37 1.34
C GLN A 73 18.52 -4.43 -0.17
N TRP A 74 18.67 -3.29 -0.85
CA TRP A 74 18.38 -3.12 -2.27
C TRP A 74 19.40 -2.18 -2.92
N VAL A 75 19.59 -2.30 -4.24
CA VAL A 75 20.47 -1.45 -5.03
C VAL A 75 19.76 -1.12 -6.35
N ALA A 76 19.77 0.16 -6.73
CA ALA A 76 19.52 0.59 -8.10
C ALA A 76 20.83 0.99 -8.76
N LEU A 77 20.98 0.65 -10.05
CA LEU A 77 22.13 1.00 -10.88
C LEU A 77 21.68 1.96 -11.97
N ALA A 78 22.16 3.20 -11.93
CA ALA A 78 21.73 4.25 -12.85
C ALA A 78 22.79 5.35 -12.95
N THR A 79 22.84 6.07 -14.07
CA THR A 79 23.69 7.26 -14.19
C THR A 79 22.98 8.43 -13.49
N LEU A 80 23.39 8.72 -12.24
CA LEU A 80 22.77 9.73 -11.38
C LEU A 80 23.51 11.07 -11.45
N ASP A 81 24.70 11.09 -12.04
CA ASP A 81 25.41 12.31 -12.41
C ASP A 81 25.82 12.33 -13.90
N ALA A 82 26.33 13.47 -14.37
CA ALA A 82 26.64 13.68 -15.78
C ALA A 82 27.90 12.94 -16.33
N ASP A 83 28.44 11.92 -15.64
CA ASP A 83 29.73 11.30 -15.99
C ASP A 83 29.69 10.03 -16.86
N GLU A 84 28.50 9.65 -17.35
CA GLU A 84 28.27 8.47 -18.21
C GLU A 84 28.64 7.12 -17.54
N HIS A 85 29.03 7.10 -16.27
CA HIS A 85 29.25 5.88 -15.50
C HIS A 85 28.03 5.61 -14.61
N PRO A 86 27.53 4.36 -14.56
CA PRO A 86 26.44 4.04 -13.66
C PRO A 86 26.88 4.12 -12.18
N ASP A 87 26.11 4.83 -11.39
CA ASP A 87 26.20 4.97 -9.94
C ASP A 87 25.31 3.94 -9.24
N LEU A 88 25.53 3.76 -7.93
CA LEU A 88 24.68 2.93 -7.08
C LEU A 88 23.84 3.81 -6.16
N ALA A 89 22.53 3.62 -6.16
CA ALA A 89 21.65 4.03 -5.08
C ALA A 89 21.34 2.82 -4.21
N VAL A 90 21.84 2.82 -2.96
CA VAL A 90 21.77 1.67 -2.07
C VAL A 90 20.85 1.97 -0.89
N ILE A 91 19.83 1.13 -0.72
CA ILE A 91 19.04 1.14 0.51
C ILE A 91 19.75 0.31 1.56
N VAL A 92 20.08 0.98 2.66
CA VAL A 92 20.77 0.40 3.79
C VAL A 92 19.81 0.31 4.97
N ARG A 93 19.73 -0.89 5.54
CA ARG A 93 18.82 -1.23 6.62
C ARG A 93 19.50 -1.00 7.98
N GLY A 94 18.87 -0.16 8.79
CA GLY A 94 19.26 0.20 10.14
C GLY A 94 18.04 0.56 11.00
N VAL A 95 18.28 1.14 12.17
CA VAL A 95 17.21 1.70 13.03
C VAL A 95 16.49 2.83 12.30
N THR A 96 17.27 3.74 11.71
CA THR A 96 16.82 4.68 10.67
C THR A 96 17.36 4.20 9.33
N SER A 97 16.50 4.14 8.31
CA SER A 97 16.93 3.73 6.98
C SER A 97 17.79 4.80 6.33
N LYS A 98 18.80 4.37 5.58
CA LYS A 98 19.68 5.28 4.85
C LYS A 98 19.64 4.95 3.38
N LEU A 99 19.67 6.00 2.56
CA LEU A 99 20.00 5.92 1.15
C LEU A 99 21.47 6.30 0.99
N VAL A 100 22.27 5.42 0.41
CA VAL A 100 23.69 5.66 0.15
C VAL A 100 23.91 5.71 -1.36
N ILE A 101 24.32 6.87 -1.86
CA ILE A 101 24.68 7.07 -3.26
C ILE A 101 26.18 6.91 -3.43
N ILE A 102 26.59 5.96 -4.25
CA ILE A 102 28.00 5.64 -4.51
C ILE A 102 28.30 5.87 -5.98
N ARG A 103 29.17 6.84 -6.24
CA ARG A 103 29.54 7.22 -7.59
C ARG A 103 30.28 6.11 -8.33
N GLY A 104 29.88 5.82 -9.56
CA GLY A 104 30.58 4.97 -10.50
C GLY A 104 31.82 5.66 -11.07
N LEU A 105 32.93 4.93 -11.13
CA LEU A 105 34.18 5.40 -11.75
C LEU A 105 34.50 4.62 -13.04
N GLY A 106 33.58 3.75 -13.47
CA GLY A 106 33.71 2.85 -14.61
C GLY A 106 34.54 1.60 -14.31
N GLY A 107 34.26 0.51 -15.06
CA GLY A 107 35.04 -0.72 -15.01
C GLY A 107 35.14 -1.35 -13.62
N PHE A 108 34.00 -1.49 -12.93
CA PHE A 108 33.88 -1.98 -11.54
C PHE A 108 34.47 -1.11 -10.42
N ALA A 109 34.92 0.11 -10.71
CA ALA A 109 35.39 1.02 -9.66
C ALA A 109 34.25 1.91 -9.16
N PHE A 110 34.16 2.08 -7.83
CA PHE A 110 33.15 2.90 -7.16
C PHE A 110 33.82 3.78 -6.10
N ASP A 111 33.40 5.05 -5.98
CA ASP A 111 33.95 6.02 -5.03
C ASP A 111 33.29 5.92 -3.65
N VAL A 112 33.53 4.80 -2.96
CA VAL A 112 32.92 4.49 -1.66
C VAL A 112 33.34 5.50 -0.57
N ASP A 113 34.57 6.01 -0.63
CA ASP A 113 35.12 6.94 0.37
C ASP A 113 34.41 8.31 0.36
N ASN A 114 33.75 8.66 -0.75
CA ASN A 114 33.01 9.91 -0.92
C ASN A 114 31.51 9.68 -1.18
N ALA A 115 30.97 8.53 -0.77
CA ALA A 115 29.55 8.24 -0.89
C ALA A 115 28.68 9.30 -0.20
N VAL A 116 27.58 9.67 -0.83
CA VAL A 116 26.59 10.58 -0.25
C VAL A 116 25.62 9.74 0.57
N VAL A 117 25.45 10.08 1.84
CA VAL A 117 24.53 9.38 2.75
C VAL A 117 23.37 10.31 3.06
N ILE A 118 22.17 9.86 2.71
CA ILE A 118 20.91 10.54 2.99
C ILE A 118 20.19 9.71 4.05
N HIS A 119 19.90 10.34 5.18
CA HIS A 119 19.04 9.76 6.20
C HIS A 119 17.60 9.87 5.70
N LEU A 120 16.94 8.72 5.55
CA LEU A 120 15.54 8.71 5.15
C LEU A 120 14.69 9.09 6.37
N PRO A 121 13.67 9.95 6.19
CA PRO A 121 12.80 10.38 7.29
C PRO A 121 11.92 9.25 7.84
N ASP A 122 11.81 8.15 7.10
CA ASP A 122 10.89 7.04 7.35
C ASP A 122 11.63 5.74 7.72
N ARG A 123 10.90 4.75 8.25
CA ARG A 123 11.47 3.50 8.74
C ARG A 123 11.41 2.39 7.69
N GLN A 124 12.52 1.68 7.54
CA GLN A 124 12.66 0.48 6.71
C GLN A 124 12.37 0.68 5.22
N GLY A 125 13.25 1.42 4.54
CA GLY A 125 13.32 1.38 3.09
C GLY A 125 13.56 -0.06 2.63
N GLU A 126 12.77 -0.53 1.66
CA GLU A 126 12.83 -1.93 1.17
C GLU A 126 13.30 -2.02 -0.27
N ASN A 127 12.94 -1.05 -1.11
CA ASN A 127 13.29 -0.99 -2.53
C ASN A 127 13.55 0.48 -2.94
N VAL A 128 14.43 0.66 -3.93
CA VAL A 128 14.70 1.94 -4.60
C VAL A 128 14.75 1.70 -6.10
N GLU A 129 14.15 2.62 -6.86
CA GLU A 129 14.18 2.66 -8.32
C GLU A 129 14.63 4.05 -8.80
N ALA A 130 15.26 4.11 -9.98
CA ALA A 130 15.77 5.35 -10.56
C ALA A 130 15.05 5.67 -11.88
N HIS A 131 14.30 6.78 -11.91
CA HIS A 131 13.45 7.18 -13.03
C HIS A 131 13.35 8.70 -13.12
N ASP A 132 13.11 9.25 -14.30
CA ASP A 132 12.85 10.69 -14.50
C ASP A 132 11.38 10.96 -14.19
N PHE A 133 11.06 11.25 -12.91
CA PHE A 133 9.67 11.42 -12.49
C PHE A 133 9.13 12.81 -12.85
N ASP A 134 10.00 13.81 -12.98
CA ASP A 134 9.59 15.19 -13.26
C ASP A 134 9.76 15.66 -14.71
N GLY A 135 10.35 14.83 -15.56
CA GLY A 135 10.51 15.05 -17.00
C GLY A 135 11.61 16.05 -17.35
N ASP A 136 12.56 16.31 -16.44
CA ASP A 136 13.67 17.23 -16.67
C ASP A 136 14.89 16.57 -17.34
N GLY A 137 14.91 15.24 -17.40
CA GLY A 137 15.92 14.41 -18.06
C GLY A 137 17.02 13.90 -17.15
N ASP A 138 17.02 14.28 -15.87
CA ASP A 138 17.87 13.70 -14.83
C ASP A 138 17.10 12.60 -14.08
N LEU A 139 17.77 11.49 -13.73
CA LEU A 139 17.08 10.39 -13.03
C LEU A 139 16.91 10.73 -11.54
N ASP A 140 15.66 10.74 -11.09
CA ASP A 140 15.21 10.84 -9.70
C ASP A 140 15.18 9.46 -9.03
N LEU A 141 14.88 9.42 -7.72
CA LEU A 141 14.79 8.17 -6.95
C LEU A 141 13.43 8.02 -6.27
N GLY A 142 12.78 6.89 -6.50
CA GLY A 142 11.57 6.45 -5.81
C GLY A 142 11.91 5.36 -4.80
N ILE A 143 11.45 5.50 -3.56
CA ILE A 143 11.82 4.60 -2.46
C ILE A 143 10.57 4.19 -1.70
N VAL A 144 10.31 2.90 -1.59
CA VAL A 144 9.20 2.39 -0.76
C VAL A 144 9.66 2.11 0.66
N MET A 145 8.87 2.60 1.62
CA MET A 145 9.15 2.52 3.05
C MET A 145 8.17 1.55 3.69
N GLN A 146 8.67 0.35 3.97
CA GLN A 146 7.83 -0.79 4.31
C GLN A 146 7.09 -0.61 5.64
N ARG A 147 7.53 0.23 6.58
CA ARG A 147 6.85 0.36 7.90
C ARG A 147 6.09 1.65 8.13
N THR A 148 6.07 2.54 7.15
CA THR A 148 5.44 3.87 7.27
C THR A 148 4.41 4.13 6.18
N ASP A 149 4.08 3.11 5.37
CA ASP A 149 3.08 3.18 4.31
C ASP A 149 3.30 4.36 3.36
N SER A 150 4.56 4.59 3.04
CA SER A 150 4.96 5.71 2.21
C SER A 150 5.89 5.28 1.10
N MET A 151 5.79 5.98 -0.02
CA MET A 151 6.85 6.09 -1.00
C MET A 151 7.42 7.51 -0.95
N LEU A 152 8.74 7.60 -0.94
CA LEU A 152 9.49 8.84 -1.00
C LEU A 152 10.01 9.06 -2.42
N VAL A 153 9.88 10.28 -2.92
CA VAL A 153 10.41 10.71 -4.22
C VAL A 153 11.51 11.73 -3.97
N TYR A 154 12.75 11.40 -4.32
CA TYR A 154 13.90 12.30 -4.24
C TYR A 154 14.24 12.83 -5.64
N ARG A 155 14.03 14.13 -5.85
CA ARG A 155 14.42 14.81 -7.08
C ARG A 155 15.94 14.96 -7.16
N ASN A 156 16.53 14.68 -8.32
CA ASN A 156 17.93 14.89 -8.62
C ASN A 156 18.16 16.26 -9.28
N ASP A 157 19.31 16.90 -9.02
CA ASP A 157 19.72 18.16 -9.65
C ASP A 157 20.65 17.98 -10.88
N GLY A 158 20.79 16.74 -11.35
CA GLY A 158 21.69 16.33 -12.44
C GLY A 158 23.16 16.18 -12.04
N ALA A 159 23.49 16.40 -10.77
CA ALA A 159 24.84 16.23 -10.22
C ALA A 159 24.86 15.28 -9.01
N ALA A 160 23.89 14.35 -8.96
CA ALA A 160 23.61 13.49 -7.82
C ALA A 160 23.29 14.26 -6.52
N GLY A 161 22.78 15.48 -6.64
CA GLY A 161 22.24 16.27 -5.54
C GLY A 161 20.75 15.96 -5.38
N PHE A 162 20.40 15.18 -4.36
CA PHE A 162 19.03 14.74 -4.12
C PHE A 162 18.33 15.57 -3.04
N THR A 163 17.09 15.95 -3.33
CA THR A 163 16.18 16.58 -2.36
C THR A 163 14.86 15.82 -2.33
N LEU A 164 14.35 15.53 -1.13
CA LEU A 164 13.01 14.97 -1.00
C LEU A 164 12.01 15.97 -1.61
N ASP A 165 11.23 15.51 -2.58
CA ASP A 165 10.25 16.33 -3.29
C ASP A 165 8.82 15.96 -2.92
N GLU A 166 8.53 14.66 -2.83
CA GLU A 166 7.20 14.17 -2.50
C GLU A 166 7.23 12.94 -1.58
N ARG A 167 6.19 12.83 -0.75
CA ARG A 167 5.84 11.63 0.01
C ARG A 167 4.44 11.19 -0.40
N VAL A 168 4.35 10.07 -1.10
CA VAL A 168 3.09 9.41 -1.47
C VAL A 168 2.70 8.46 -0.34
N LEU A 169 1.50 8.60 0.20
CA LEU A 169 1.00 7.69 1.24
C LEU A 169 0.12 6.62 0.63
N VAL A 170 0.43 5.35 0.92
CA VAL A 170 -0.47 4.21 0.66
C VAL A 170 -1.47 4.07 1.82
N ASP A 171 -2.75 3.82 1.52
CA ASP A 171 -3.88 3.94 2.47
C ASP A 171 -3.65 3.19 3.79
N GLU A 172 -3.80 3.91 4.92
CA GLU A 172 -3.92 3.30 6.24
C GLU A 172 -5.27 2.57 6.34
N THR A 173 -5.22 1.26 6.14
CA THR A 173 -6.39 0.42 6.39
C THR A 173 -6.72 0.39 7.88
N THR A 174 -7.99 0.14 8.21
CA THR A 174 -8.46 -0.03 9.60
C THR A 174 -7.80 -1.18 10.38
N THR A 175 -6.89 -1.93 9.76
CA THR A 175 -6.21 -3.13 10.27
C THR A 175 -4.72 -2.94 10.55
N GLY A 176 -4.10 -1.80 10.21
CA GLY A 176 -2.66 -1.56 10.40
C GLY A 176 -1.94 -1.12 9.12
N TYR A 177 -0.59 -1.21 9.13
CA TYR A 177 0.27 -0.76 8.05
C TYR A 177 0.15 -1.61 6.77
N ALA A 178 0.13 -0.99 5.59
CA ALA A 178 0.02 -1.62 4.27
C ALA A 178 1.25 -2.43 3.82
N PHE A 179 2.43 -2.08 4.35
CA PHE A 179 3.71 -2.74 4.05
C PHE A 179 4.08 -2.76 2.56
N PRO A 180 4.32 -1.60 1.95
CA PRO A 180 4.80 -1.53 0.58
C PRO A 180 6.19 -2.18 0.45
N SER A 181 6.39 -3.08 -0.52
CA SER A 181 7.64 -3.87 -0.63
C SER A 181 8.36 -3.77 -1.97
N SER A 182 7.68 -3.34 -3.03
CA SER A 182 8.24 -3.20 -4.37
C SER A 182 7.61 -2.00 -5.05
N LEU A 183 8.40 -1.32 -5.88
CA LEU A 183 8.01 -0.18 -6.69
C LEU A 183 8.27 -0.51 -8.16
N ILE A 184 7.38 -0.06 -9.05
CA ILE A 184 7.59 -0.06 -10.50
C ILE A 184 7.10 1.28 -11.03
N ALA A 185 7.89 1.92 -11.90
CA ALA A 185 7.47 3.12 -12.61
C ALA A 185 7.21 2.83 -14.09
N ASP A 186 6.07 3.30 -14.60
CA ASP A 186 5.70 3.26 -16.02
C ASP A 186 4.61 4.28 -16.34
N ASP A 187 4.39 4.59 -17.61
CA ASP A 187 3.26 5.38 -18.11
C ASP A 187 2.01 4.49 -18.22
N PHE A 188 1.24 4.38 -17.14
CA PHE A 188 0.09 3.48 -17.04
C PHE A 188 -1.19 4.07 -17.66
N ASP A 189 -1.25 5.37 -17.93
CA ASP A 189 -2.42 6.02 -18.53
C ASP A 189 -2.19 6.63 -19.92
N GLY A 190 -0.96 6.53 -20.43
CA GLY A 190 -0.58 6.93 -21.78
C GLY A 190 -0.43 8.44 -21.96
N ASP A 191 -0.31 9.21 -20.86
CA ASP A 191 -0.17 10.66 -20.91
C ASP A 191 1.28 11.13 -21.09
N GLY A 192 2.24 10.24 -20.89
CA GLY A 192 3.67 10.43 -21.10
C GLY A 192 4.46 10.83 -19.84
N ASP A 193 3.80 10.99 -18.70
CA ASP A 193 4.44 11.13 -17.39
C ASP A 193 4.56 9.72 -16.73
N LEU A 194 5.65 9.47 -15.98
CA LEU A 194 5.83 8.16 -15.33
C LEU A 194 4.98 8.08 -14.05
N ASP A 195 4.03 7.16 -14.04
CA ASP A 195 3.25 6.75 -12.86
C ASP A 195 4.02 5.72 -12.03
N VAL A 196 3.47 5.34 -10.86
CA VAL A 196 4.07 4.33 -9.99
C VAL A 196 3.07 3.31 -9.49
N ALA A 197 3.48 2.04 -9.51
CA ALA A 197 2.79 0.93 -8.87
C ALA A 197 3.59 0.44 -7.66
N MET A 198 2.91 0.21 -6.54
CA MET A 198 3.47 -0.24 -5.27
C MET A 198 2.76 -1.50 -4.79
N SER A 199 3.53 -2.52 -4.40
CA SER A 199 2.98 -3.78 -3.89
C SER A 199 2.76 -3.72 -2.39
N GLU A 200 1.52 -3.92 -1.94
CA GLU A 200 1.14 -3.89 -0.53
C GLU A 200 0.98 -5.32 0.02
N VAL A 201 1.95 -5.76 0.82
CA VAL A 201 2.00 -7.14 1.31
C VAL A 201 0.87 -7.43 2.30
N ALA A 202 0.63 -6.51 3.24
CA ALA A 202 -0.32 -6.73 4.33
C ALA A 202 -1.78 -6.69 3.88
N THR A 203 -2.10 -5.80 2.94
CA THR A 203 -3.46 -5.61 2.41
C THR A 203 -3.75 -6.52 1.21
N ALA A 204 -2.72 -7.19 0.68
CA ALA A 204 -2.76 -8.01 -0.54
C ALA A 204 -3.30 -7.22 -1.74
N ARG A 205 -2.69 -6.05 -2.01
CA ARG A 205 -3.07 -5.15 -3.09
C ARG A 205 -1.85 -4.67 -3.86
N VAL A 206 -2.10 -4.12 -5.04
CA VAL A 206 -1.20 -3.18 -5.71
C VAL A 206 -1.88 -1.81 -5.66
N ALA A 207 -1.19 -0.81 -5.13
CA ALA A 207 -1.59 0.59 -5.26
C ALA A 207 -0.91 1.20 -6.47
N VAL A 208 -1.65 1.93 -7.28
CA VAL A 208 -1.09 2.71 -8.39
C VAL A 208 -1.36 4.18 -8.14
N ALA A 209 -0.31 4.98 -8.12
CA ALA A 209 -0.35 6.43 -8.00
C ALA A 209 -0.03 7.03 -9.37
N MET A 210 -0.97 7.81 -9.91
CA MET A 210 -0.79 8.47 -11.20
C MET A 210 -0.01 9.77 -11.04
N ASN A 211 0.97 10.01 -11.90
CA ASN A 211 1.75 11.23 -11.90
C ASN A 211 0.99 12.31 -12.66
N THR A 212 0.54 13.33 -11.94
CA THR A 212 -0.18 14.48 -12.51
C THR A 212 0.76 15.50 -13.20
N GLY A 213 2.02 15.12 -13.36
CA GLY A 213 3.09 15.84 -14.02
C GLY A 213 4.09 16.46 -13.05
N ARG A 214 5.37 16.48 -13.48
CA ARG A 214 6.51 17.00 -12.71
C ARG A 214 6.83 16.24 -11.42
N GLY A 215 6.55 14.94 -11.40
CA GLY A 215 6.81 14.07 -10.26
C GLY A 215 5.86 14.35 -9.10
N HIS A 216 4.62 14.75 -9.42
CA HIS A 216 3.55 14.99 -8.46
C HIS A 216 2.47 13.92 -8.58
N PHE A 217 2.42 13.02 -7.62
CA PHE A 217 1.49 11.90 -7.64
C PHE A 217 0.13 12.30 -7.06
N GLY A 218 -0.93 11.86 -7.74
CA GLY A 218 -2.31 12.13 -7.35
C GLY A 218 -2.62 11.54 -5.97
N GLU A 219 -3.50 12.23 -5.24
CA GLU A 219 -3.96 11.77 -3.93
C GLU A 219 -4.79 10.47 -4.01
N GLU A 220 -5.58 10.27 -5.08
CA GLU A 220 -6.39 9.06 -5.24
C GLU A 220 -5.57 7.91 -5.84
N LEU A 221 -5.33 6.88 -5.02
CA LEU A 221 -4.66 5.66 -5.46
C LEU A 221 -5.67 4.68 -6.06
N LEU A 222 -5.31 4.10 -7.21
CA LEU A 222 -6.02 2.96 -7.75
C LEU A 222 -5.53 1.68 -7.07
N HIS A 223 -6.39 1.04 -6.27
CA HIS A 223 -6.06 -0.22 -5.61
C HIS A 223 -6.59 -1.44 -6.38
N GLN A 224 -5.68 -2.34 -6.75
CA GLN A 224 -6.00 -3.62 -7.36
C GLN A 224 -5.75 -4.76 -6.36
N PRO A 225 -6.79 -5.50 -5.96
CA PRO A 225 -6.63 -6.66 -5.07
C PRO A 225 -5.88 -7.81 -5.77
N VAL A 226 -5.00 -8.49 -5.03
CA VAL A 226 -4.15 -9.60 -5.50
C VAL A 226 -4.02 -10.70 -4.42
N PHE A 227 -3.29 -11.79 -4.72
CA PHE A 227 -3.08 -12.91 -3.80
C PHE A 227 -1.72 -12.83 -3.10
N GLY A 228 -1.51 -11.80 -2.27
CA GLY A 228 -0.19 -11.47 -1.71
C GLY A 228 0.71 -10.80 -2.76
N ALA A 229 1.50 -9.81 -2.35
CA ALA A 229 2.26 -8.97 -3.27
C ALA A 229 3.68 -8.67 -2.74
N PRO A 230 4.53 -9.69 -2.51
CA PRO A 230 5.91 -9.49 -2.03
C PRO A 230 6.79 -8.71 -3.01
N SER A 231 6.51 -8.80 -4.31
CA SER A 231 7.20 -8.05 -5.35
C SER A 231 6.32 -7.88 -6.58
N MET A 232 6.81 -7.13 -7.57
CA MET A 232 6.21 -6.99 -8.88
C MET A 232 7.28 -7.04 -9.96
N ASN A 233 6.85 -7.33 -11.19
CA ASN A 233 7.64 -7.12 -12.40
C ASN A 233 6.73 -6.53 -13.50
N ILE A 234 7.32 -6.03 -14.58
CA ILE A 234 6.54 -5.38 -15.64
C ILE A 234 6.98 -5.86 -17.03
N ALA A 235 6.02 -6.26 -17.86
CA ALA A 235 6.26 -6.73 -19.22
C ALA A 235 4.96 -6.71 -20.04
N ASP A 236 5.06 -6.48 -21.36
CA ASP A 236 3.94 -6.65 -22.30
C ASP A 236 3.69 -8.16 -22.52
N LEU A 237 2.90 -8.76 -21.61
CA LEU A 237 2.73 -10.21 -21.54
C LEU A 237 1.67 -10.70 -22.52
N ASP A 238 0.67 -9.90 -22.86
CA ASP A 238 -0.35 -10.27 -23.84
C ASP A 238 -0.05 -9.81 -25.28
N ALA A 239 1.02 -9.03 -25.48
CA ALA A 239 1.50 -8.52 -26.76
C ALA A 239 0.55 -7.50 -27.42
N ASP A 240 -0.16 -6.72 -26.61
CA ASP A 240 -1.00 -5.62 -27.09
C ASP A 240 -0.24 -4.29 -27.24
N GLY A 241 0.99 -4.23 -26.71
CA GLY A 241 1.87 -3.08 -26.76
C GLY A 241 1.91 -2.27 -25.46
N ASP A 242 1.04 -2.59 -24.51
CA ASP A 242 0.97 -1.97 -23.19
C ASP A 242 1.67 -2.89 -22.17
N ARG A 243 2.50 -2.33 -21.29
CA ARG A 243 3.22 -3.17 -20.32
C ARG A 243 2.31 -3.51 -19.14
N ASP A 244 2.22 -4.79 -18.82
CA ASP A 244 1.40 -5.35 -17.75
C ASP A 244 2.19 -5.58 -16.46
N LEU A 245 1.51 -5.59 -15.32
CA LEU A 245 2.11 -5.91 -14.02
C LEU A 245 1.99 -7.41 -13.71
N LEU A 246 3.15 -8.03 -13.48
CA LEU A 246 3.31 -9.38 -13.00
C LEU A 246 3.48 -9.39 -11.49
N VAL A 247 2.48 -9.89 -10.77
CA VAL A 247 2.40 -9.87 -9.30
C VAL A 247 2.51 -11.29 -8.76
N PRO A 248 3.72 -11.76 -8.40
CA PRO A 248 3.87 -13.01 -7.66
C PRO A 248 3.18 -12.91 -6.30
N GLY A 249 2.71 -14.05 -5.81
CA GLY A 249 2.05 -14.12 -4.52
C GLY A 249 1.81 -15.55 -4.04
N GLY A 250 0.98 -15.70 -3.02
CA GLY A 250 0.75 -16.96 -2.36
C GLY A 250 -0.41 -16.90 -1.38
N THR A 251 -1.11 -18.02 -1.22
CA THR A 251 -1.94 -18.26 -0.04
C THR A 251 -1.22 -19.21 0.88
N LEU A 252 -1.37 -19.02 2.20
CA LEU A 252 -0.79 -19.88 3.24
C LEU A 252 -1.14 -21.36 3.12
N VAL A 253 -2.21 -21.69 2.41
CA VAL A 253 -2.63 -23.07 2.13
C VAL A 253 -1.86 -23.72 0.98
N PHE A 254 -0.56 -23.44 0.89
CA PHE A 254 0.44 -24.20 0.12
C PHE A 254 0.40 -24.03 -1.41
N GLN A 255 -0.12 -22.92 -1.92
CA GLN A 255 -0.14 -22.63 -3.36
C GLN A 255 0.48 -21.27 -3.66
N GLY A 256 1.50 -21.28 -4.52
CA GLY A 256 2.08 -20.08 -5.12
C GLY A 256 1.20 -19.61 -6.28
N TYR A 257 1.06 -18.31 -6.38
CA TYR A 257 0.30 -17.64 -7.43
C TYR A 257 1.23 -16.69 -8.18
N VAL A 258 0.91 -16.48 -9.45
CA VAL A 258 1.34 -15.30 -10.18
C VAL A 258 0.08 -14.70 -10.79
N THR A 259 -0.20 -13.46 -10.42
CA THR A 259 -1.32 -12.68 -10.91
C THR A 259 -0.82 -11.70 -11.96
N LEU A 260 -1.46 -11.68 -13.12
CA LEU A 260 -1.24 -10.65 -14.11
C LEU A 260 -2.32 -9.56 -13.97
N LEU A 261 -1.89 -8.31 -13.80
CA LEU A 261 -2.76 -7.14 -13.91
C LEU A 261 -2.51 -6.49 -15.26
N ARG A 262 -3.48 -6.61 -16.17
CA ARG A 262 -3.35 -6.05 -17.51
C ARG A 262 -3.55 -4.55 -17.49
N ASN A 263 -2.63 -3.84 -18.13
CA ASN A 263 -2.76 -2.41 -18.31
C ASN A 263 -3.47 -2.14 -19.64
N GLN A 264 -4.51 -1.30 -19.63
CA GLN A 264 -5.17 -0.88 -20.88
C GLN A 264 -4.71 0.52 -21.34
N GLN A 265 -3.69 1.08 -20.68
CA GLN A 265 -3.11 2.38 -20.94
C GLN A 265 -4.16 3.51 -20.98
N ASP A 266 -5.15 3.42 -20.10
CA ASP A 266 -6.19 4.44 -19.89
C ASP A 266 -6.37 4.79 -18.41
N GLY A 267 -5.35 4.47 -17.61
CA GLY A 267 -5.37 4.60 -16.16
C GLY A 267 -6.21 3.52 -15.47
N THR A 268 -6.69 2.52 -16.23
CA THR A 268 -7.40 1.37 -15.70
C THR A 268 -6.60 0.09 -15.87
N PHE A 269 -6.63 -0.73 -14.81
CA PHE A 269 -6.21 -2.12 -14.88
C PHE A 269 -7.45 -2.99 -14.97
N GLY A 270 -7.42 -4.01 -15.82
CA GLY A 270 -8.48 -5.01 -15.91
C GLY A 270 -8.58 -5.80 -14.60
N GLY A 271 -9.29 -5.29 -13.59
CA GLY A 271 -9.37 -5.91 -12.27
C GLY A 271 -9.88 -7.35 -12.35
N PHE A 272 -9.14 -8.33 -11.82
CA PHE A 272 -9.41 -9.79 -11.78
C PHE A 272 -9.93 -10.48 -13.06
N ASP A 273 -10.16 -9.78 -14.17
CA ASP A 273 -10.40 -10.36 -15.49
C ASP A 273 -9.10 -10.92 -16.10
N GLY A 274 -7.95 -10.63 -15.46
CA GLY A 274 -6.64 -11.20 -15.70
C GLY A 274 -6.47 -12.63 -15.15
N ILE A 275 -5.71 -13.44 -15.87
CA ILE A 275 -5.55 -14.86 -15.62
C ILE A 275 -4.68 -15.05 -14.38
N THR A 276 -5.30 -15.52 -13.30
CA THR A 276 -4.57 -16.02 -12.14
C THR A 276 -4.07 -17.43 -12.45
N THR A 277 -2.78 -17.57 -12.74
CA THR A 277 -2.20 -18.89 -12.93
C THR A 277 -1.77 -19.44 -11.58
N THR A 278 -2.27 -20.64 -11.27
CA THR A 278 -1.92 -21.35 -10.03
C THR A 278 -0.79 -22.33 -10.30
N PHE A 279 0.24 -22.30 -9.46
CA PHE A 279 1.27 -23.32 -9.49
C PHE A 279 0.80 -24.52 -8.68
N THR A 280 0.42 -25.60 -9.36
CA THR A 280 0.17 -26.89 -8.69
C THR A 280 1.46 -27.69 -8.61
N GLY A 281 2.21 -27.55 -7.51
CA GLY A 281 3.44 -28.28 -7.20
C GLY A 281 3.60 -28.48 -5.68
N PRO A 282 4.72 -29.07 -5.19
CA PRO A 282 5.00 -29.12 -3.76
C PRO A 282 4.95 -27.70 -3.17
N SER A 283 4.30 -27.58 -2.03
CA SER A 283 3.99 -26.40 -1.23
C SER A 283 5.04 -25.26 -1.26
N GLY A 284 4.65 -24.05 -1.68
CA GLY A 284 5.46 -22.83 -1.57
C GLY A 284 4.72 -21.51 -1.80
N PHE A 285 5.37 -20.40 -1.45
CA PHE A 285 4.92 -19.02 -1.67
C PHE A 285 5.77 -18.40 -2.79
N THR A 286 5.17 -17.73 -3.78
CA THR A 286 5.96 -17.10 -4.86
C THR A 286 6.46 -15.74 -4.40
N TRP A 287 7.78 -15.53 -4.35
CA TRP A 287 8.34 -14.26 -3.89
C TRP A 287 8.58 -13.26 -5.02
N HIS A 288 9.16 -13.74 -6.11
CA HIS A 288 9.53 -12.94 -7.27
C HIS A 288 9.17 -13.70 -8.54
N ALA A 289 8.77 -12.96 -9.57
CA ALA A 289 8.54 -13.49 -10.89
C ALA A 289 9.14 -12.54 -11.93
N ALA A 290 9.51 -13.07 -13.09
CA ALA A 290 10.04 -12.31 -14.20
C ALA A 290 9.54 -12.92 -15.52
N ALA A 291 9.56 -12.13 -16.60
CA ALA A 291 9.14 -12.58 -17.91
C ALA A 291 10.31 -12.64 -18.91
N GLY A 292 10.26 -13.58 -19.86
CA GLY A 292 11.28 -13.77 -20.89
C GLY A 292 10.88 -14.84 -21.90
N ASP A 293 11.37 -14.74 -23.13
CA ASP A 293 11.19 -15.76 -24.18
C ASP A 293 12.27 -16.84 -24.02
N PHE A 294 11.97 -17.93 -23.31
CA PHE A 294 12.98 -18.96 -23.00
C PHE A 294 13.07 -20.05 -24.07
N ASP A 295 12.05 -20.22 -24.92
CA ASP A 295 12.05 -21.23 -25.98
C ASP A 295 12.15 -20.68 -27.42
N GLY A 296 12.19 -19.36 -27.55
CA GLY A 296 12.49 -18.62 -28.78
C GLY A 296 11.35 -18.65 -29.76
N ASP A 297 10.13 -18.82 -29.29
CA ASP A 297 8.93 -18.80 -30.12
C ASP A 297 8.37 -17.38 -30.34
N GLY A 298 8.91 -16.41 -29.60
CA GLY A 298 8.62 -14.99 -29.71
C GLY A 298 7.52 -14.50 -28.77
N ASP A 299 7.00 -15.34 -27.89
CA ASP A 299 6.14 -14.93 -26.80
C ASP A 299 6.90 -14.90 -25.45
N LEU A 300 6.39 -14.12 -24.49
CA LEU A 300 7.01 -14.02 -23.17
C LEU A 300 6.43 -15.08 -22.25
N ASP A 301 7.30 -15.96 -21.76
CA ASP A 301 7.02 -16.88 -20.66
C ASP A 301 7.24 -16.20 -19.31
N VAL A 302 6.83 -16.89 -18.23
CA VAL A 302 7.05 -16.43 -16.86
C VAL A 302 7.89 -17.42 -16.07
N VAL A 303 8.91 -16.92 -15.38
CA VAL A 303 9.69 -17.66 -14.39
C VAL A 303 9.40 -17.11 -12.99
N SER A 304 9.39 -17.97 -11.98
CA SER A 304 9.09 -17.58 -10.60
C SER A 304 9.96 -18.29 -9.56
N GLY A 305 10.39 -17.53 -8.56
CA GLY A 305 11.11 -18.03 -7.39
C GLY A 305 10.14 -18.45 -6.29
N GLN A 306 10.26 -19.69 -5.82
CA GLN A 306 9.35 -20.25 -4.81
C GLN A 306 10.06 -20.43 -3.46
N VAL A 307 9.41 -19.91 -2.43
CA VAL A 307 9.80 -20.02 -1.03
C VAL A 307 9.26 -21.31 -0.44
N LEU A 308 10.04 -22.00 0.39
CA LEU A 308 9.74 -23.29 1.03
C LEU A 308 9.62 -24.50 0.09
N ALA A 309 9.20 -24.30 -1.16
CA ALA A 309 9.24 -25.31 -2.21
C ALA A 309 10.67 -25.54 -2.73
N ALA A 310 11.58 -24.61 -2.49
CA ALA A 310 12.98 -24.67 -2.93
C ALA A 310 13.11 -24.93 -4.45
N SER A 311 12.29 -24.24 -5.24
CA SER A 311 12.23 -24.48 -6.68
C SER A 311 12.03 -23.19 -7.46
N VAL A 312 12.39 -23.26 -8.74
CA VAL A 312 11.98 -22.30 -9.75
C VAL A 312 10.84 -22.91 -10.55
N GLY A 313 9.75 -22.17 -10.73
CA GLY A 313 8.62 -22.57 -11.56
C GLY A 313 8.55 -21.73 -12.84
N PHE A 314 8.47 -22.40 -13.98
CA PHE A 314 8.26 -21.77 -15.30
C PHE A 314 6.82 -21.92 -15.74
N VAL A 315 6.32 -20.96 -16.50
CA VAL A 315 4.99 -20.95 -17.07
C VAL A 315 5.12 -20.58 -18.56
N GLU A 316 4.94 -21.59 -19.42
CA GLU A 316 4.95 -21.45 -20.89
C GLU A 316 3.67 -20.73 -21.32
N ARG A 317 3.80 -19.65 -22.11
CA ARG A 317 2.65 -19.10 -22.85
C ARG A 317 2.44 -19.98 -24.09
N THR A 318 1.18 -20.33 -24.38
CA THR A 318 0.89 -21.36 -25.40
C THR A 318 0.04 -20.89 -26.57
N ASP A 319 -0.28 -19.60 -26.62
CA ASP A 319 -1.08 -18.98 -27.66
C ASP A 319 -0.73 -17.52 -27.94
N GLU A 320 -0.71 -17.21 -29.24
CA GLU A 320 -0.67 -15.87 -29.78
C GLU A 320 -2.03 -15.18 -29.56
N GLY A 321 -2.16 -14.42 -28.47
CA GLY A 321 -3.21 -13.40 -28.27
C GLY A 321 -4.32 -13.69 -27.23
N GLU A 322 -4.56 -14.94 -26.83
CA GLU A 322 -5.14 -15.21 -25.50
C GLU A 322 -3.97 -15.57 -24.57
N LEU A 323 -4.14 -15.48 -23.25
CA LEU A 323 -3.07 -15.75 -22.29
C LEU A 323 -3.24 -17.15 -21.70
N THR A 324 -3.04 -18.19 -22.49
CA THR A 324 -3.13 -19.56 -21.99
C THR A 324 -1.77 -20.07 -21.56
N PHE A 325 -1.65 -20.27 -20.26
CA PHE A 325 -0.44 -20.77 -19.62
C PHE A 325 -0.50 -22.29 -19.46
N ALA A 326 0.58 -22.98 -19.84
CA ALA A 326 0.74 -24.40 -19.51
C ALA A 326 1.06 -24.60 -18.02
N PHE A 327 0.80 -25.81 -17.50
CA PHE A 327 1.17 -26.15 -16.14
C PHE A 327 2.67 -25.94 -15.91
N PRO A 328 3.05 -25.52 -14.70
CA PRO A 328 4.41 -25.11 -14.50
C PRO A 328 5.40 -26.26 -14.60
N ILE A 329 6.53 -25.99 -15.24
CA ILE A 329 7.70 -26.87 -15.20
C ILE A 329 8.53 -26.45 -13.99
N GLN A 330 8.75 -27.38 -13.06
CA GLN A 330 9.58 -27.16 -11.88
C GLN A 330 10.96 -27.78 -12.09
N PHE A 331 12.01 -27.00 -11.89
CA PHE A 331 13.39 -27.47 -11.98
C PHE A 331 14.00 -27.68 -10.59
N GLY A 332 14.07 -28.96 -10.18
CA GLY A 332 14.81 -29.41 -8.99
C GLY A 332 14.25 -28.93 -7.65
N GLU A 333 14.63 -29.65 -6.59
CA GLU A 333 14.53 -29.19 -5.20
C GLU A 333 15.92 -28.65 -4.81
N ILE A 334 16.22 -27.41 -5.15
CA ILE A 334 17.53 -26.78 -4.93
C ILE A 334 17.28 -25.44 -4.25
N GLY A 335 17.69 -25.36 -2.98
CA GLY A 335 17.53 -24.16 -2.17
C GLY A 335 16.59 -24.34 -0.98
N THR A 336 16.17 -23.22 -0.39
CA THR A 336 15.09 -23.13 0.60
C THR A 336 14.23 -21.87 0.41
N PHE A 337 14.82 -20.79 -0.10
CA PHE A 337 14.12 -19.51 -0.29
C PHE A 337 14.69 -18.79 -1.52
N ILE A 338 14.15 -19.12 -2.70
CA ILE A 338 14.43 -18.37 -3.93
C ILE A 338 13.71 -17.02 -3.87
N ARG A 339 14.44 -15.98 -3.49
CA ARG A 339 13.89 -14.63 -3.24
C ARG A 339 13.83 -13.79 -4.52
N TYR A 340 14.80 -13.93 -5.40
CA TYR A 340 14.93 -13.10 -6.59
C TYR A 340 15.36 -13.93 -7.80
N VAL A 341 14.82 -13.62 -8.97
CA VAL A 341 15.12 -14.31 -10.24
C VAL A 341 15.24 -13.28 -11.36
N GLN A 342 16.20 -13.47 -12.27
CA GLN A 342 16.39 -12.61 -13.43
C GLN A 342 16.74 -13.46 -14.67
N PRO A 343 15.97 -13.34 -15.77
CA PRO A 343 16.33 -13.89 -17.07
C PRO A 343 17.43 -13.04 -17.72
N VAL A 344 18.49 -13.67 -18.24
CA VAL A 344 19.60 -12.99 -18.92
C VAL A 344 20.45 -14.02 -19.70
N ASP A 345 20.96 -13.68 -20.88
CA ASP A 345 21.96 -14.47 -21.61
C ASP A 345 23.33 -14.35 -20.89
N VAL A 346 23.68 -15.31 -20.03
CA VAL A 346 24.85 -15.22 -19.15
C VAL A 346 26.09 -15.91 -19.73
N ASP A 347 25.92 -16.80 -20.71
CA ASP A 347 27.01 -17.47 -21.41
C ASP A 347 27.25 -16.99 -22.85
N GLY A 348 26.45 -16.02 -23.31
CA GLY A 348 26.63 -15.31 -24.57
C GLY A 348 26.29 -16.14 -25.80
N ASP A 349 25.49 -17.20 -25.65
CA ASP A 349 25.11 -18.07 -26.75
C ASP A 349 23.86 -17.58 -27.52
N GLY A 350 23.17 -16.59 -26.96
CA GLY A 350 22.03 -15.89 -27.55
C GLY A 350 20.66 -16.40 -27.11
N ASP A 351 20.58 -17.36 -26.19
CA ASP A 351 19.33 -17.69 -25.49
C ASP A 351 19.27 -17.10 -24.07
N LEU A 352 18.05 -16.96 -23.53
CA LEU A 352 17.88 -16.45 -22.18
C LEU A 352 18.14 -17.56 -21.17
N ASP A 353 19.17 -17.38 -20.34
CA ASP A 353 19.41 -18.17 -19.14
C ASP A 353 18.63 -17.63 -17.95
N LEU A 354 18.81 -18.26 -16.79
CA LEU A 354 18.23 -17.81 -15.53
C LEU A 354 19.28 -17.74 -14.41
N ILE A 355 19.32 -16.60 -13.71
CA ILE A 355 20.00 -16.46 -12.43
C ILE A 355 18.96 -16.36 -11.31
N ALA A 356 19.20 -17.04 -10.19
CA ALA A 356 18.34 -17.02 -9.01
C ALA A 356 19.15 -16.81 -7.73
N ALA A 357 18.64 -15.97 -6.82
CA ALA A 357 19.19 -15.76 -5.49
C ALA A 357 18.42 -16.55 -4.43
N ASP A 358 19.14 -17.40 -3.72
CA ASP A 358 18.63 -18.09 -2.54
C ASP A 358 19.12 -17.39 -1.28
N ILE A 359 18.20 -16.72 -0.59
CA ILE A 359 18.52 -15.99 0.63
C ILE A 359 18.72 -16.93 1.83
N GLY A 360 18.06 -18.08 1.86
CA GLY A 360 18.08 -19.04 2.98
C GLY A 360 19.31 -19.93 2.97
N GLU A 361 19.79 -20.33 1.79
CA GLU A 361 21.00 -21.13 1.63
C GLU A 361 22.26 -20.30 1.32
N HIS A 362 22.11 -18.98 1.12
CA HIS A 362 23.21 -18.06 0.79
C HIS A 362 23.84 -18.36 -0.58
N TRP A 363 23.01 -18.71 -1.57
CA TRP A 363 23.46 -19.14 -2.90
C TRP A 363 23.05 -18.18 -4.01
N LEU A 364 23.87 -18.11 -5.06
CA LEU A 364 23.37 -17.85 -6.41
C LEU A 364 23.31 -19.16 -7.18
N LEU A 365 22.27 -19.31 -7.98
CA LEU A 365 22.02 -20.44 -8.86
C LEU A 365 21.96 -19.90 -10.28
N VAL A 366 22.75 -20.50 -11.19
CA VAL A 366 22.73 -20.18 -12.62
C VAL A 366 22.24 -21.40 -13.38
N TYR A 367 21.15 -21.27 -14.12
CA TYR A 367 20.58 -22.30 -14.97
C TYR A 367 20.85 -21.92 -16.42
N LEU A 368 21.71 -22.67 -17.08
CA LEU A 368 22.00 -22.46 -18.50
C LEU A 368 20.90 -23.10 -19.35
N ASN A 369 20.29 -22.32 -20.22
CA ASN A 369 19.27 -22.76 -21.13
C ASN A 369 19.91 -23.58 -22.26
N GLN A 370 19.25 -24.67 -22.62
CA GLN A 370 19.63 -25.59 -23.69
C GLN A 370 18.43 -25.91 -24.60
N THR A 371 17.35 -25.15 -24.40
CA THR A 371 16.11 -25.29 -25.16
C THR A 371 16.40 -25.01 -26.63
N VAL A 372 15.87 -25.87 -27.50
CA VAL A 372 16.12 -25.74 -28.94
C VAL A 372 15.23 -24.62 -29.50
N GLN A 373 15.83 -23.45 -29.68
CA GLN A 373 15.18 -22.23 -30.16
C GLN A 373 14.55 -22.39 -31.56
N GLY A 374 13.28 -21.98 -31.74
CA GLY A 374 12.64 -21.81 -33.05
C GLY A 374 11.89 -23.02 -33.67
N ALA A 375 11.34 -23.92 -32.86
CA ALA A 375 10.56 -25.05 -33.34
C ALA A 375 9.11 -24.67 -33.71
N THR A 376 8.91 -23.98 -34.84
CA THR A 376 7.57 -23.96 -35.48
C THR A 376 7.10 -25.41 -35.71
N PRO A 377 5.88 -25.83 -35.32
CA PRO A 377 5.39 -27.17 -35.59
C PRO A 377 5.15 -27.34 -37.09
N ALA A 378 6.20 -27.75 -37.81
CA ALA A 378 6.12 -28.11 -39.20
C ALA A 378 5.19 -29.32 -39.35
N GLY A 379 4.08 -29.11 -40.04
CA GLY A 379 2.97 -30.05 -40.17
C GLY A 379 3.39 -31.51 -40.37
N ALA A 380 3.03 -32.35 -39.39
CA ALA A 380 3.01 -33.79 -39.56
C ALA A 380 1.54 -34.25 -39.63
N GLY A 381 1.09 -34.54 -40.86
CA GLY A 381 -0.13 -35.32 -41.12
C GLY A 381 0.02 -36.78 -40.70
N GLY A 382 0.36 -37.02 -39.44
CA GLY A 382 0.44 -38.34 -38.80
C GLY A 382 -0.45 -38.34 -37.56
N SER A 383 -1.38 -39.28 -37.49
CA SER A 383 -2.29 -39.43 -36.34
C SER A 383 -1.50 -39.42 -35.02
N PRO A 384 -2.00 -38.74 -33.97
CA PRO A 384 -1.35 -38.72 -32.68
C PRO A 384 -1.15 -40.14 -32.15
N PRO A 385 -0.02 -40.45 -31.50
CA PRO A 385 0.16 -41.73 -30.84
C PRO A 385 -0.97 -41.93 -29.83
N ALA A 386 -1.50 -43.15 -29.78
CA ALA A 386 -2.67 -43.49 -28.98
C ALA A 386 -2.44 -43.10 -27.52
N ARG A 387 -3.40 -42.33 -26.98
CA ARG A 387 -3.50 -41.93 -25.57
C ARG A 387 -3.15 -43.10 -24.66
N ASP A 388 -2.17 -42.91 -23.78
CA ASP A 388 -1.95 -43.80 -22.65
C ASP A 388 -3.21 -43.75 -21.76
N PRO A 389 -3.92 -44.88 -21.54
CA PRO A 389 -5.16 -44.89 -20.77
C PRO A 389 -4.99 -44.57 -19.27
N SER A 390 -3.76 -44.32 -18.81
CA SER A 390 -3.46 -43.85 -17.45
C SER A 390 -3.83 -42.37 -17.21
N ILE A 391 -3.77 -41.51 -18.23
CA ILE A 391 -4.02 -40.05 -18.10
C ILE A 391 -5.52 -39.72 -18.21
N ALA A 392 -6.30 -40.54 -18.93
CA ALA A 392 -7.76 -40.37 -19.02
C ALA A 392 -8.49 -40.62 -17.68
N ALA A 393 -7.87 -41.36 -16.76
CA ALA A 393 -8.43 -41.60 -15.43
C ALA A 393 -8.28 -40.38 -14.49
N LEU A 394 -7.29 -39.51 -14.71
CA LEU A 394 -7.08 -38.27 -13.96
C LEU A 394 -7.95 -37.13 -14.49
N ALA A 395 -8.06 -36.98 -15.81
CA ALA A 395 -8.93 -35.98 -16.44
C ALA A 395 -10.42 -36.18 -16.10
N SER A 396 -10.85 -37.43 -15.85
CA SER A 396 -12.23 -37.72 -15.46
C SER A 396 -12.49 -37.54 -13.95
N ALA A 397 -11.45 -37.42 -13.12
CA ALA A 397 -11.59 -37.10 -11.70
C ALA A 397 -11.72 -35.58 -11.47
N VAL A 398 -11.04 -34.77 -12.29
CA VAL A 398 -11.15 -33.30 -12.27
C VAL A 398 -12.51 -32.81 -12.82
N ALA A 399 -13.07 -33.49 -13.83
CA ALA A 399 -14.40 -33.20 -14.35
C ALA A 399 -15.57 -33.59 -13.42
N ALA A 400 -15.28 -34.25 -12.29
CA ALA A 400 -16.28 -34.67 -11.29
C ALA A 400 -16.30 -33.76 -10.04
N LEU A 401 -15.42 -32.77 -9.95
CA LEU A 401 -15.60 -31.66 -9.01
C LEU A 401 -16.73 -30.76 -9.55
N PRO A 402 -17.63 -30.24 -8.69
CA PRO A 402 -18.67 -29.35 -9.16
C PRO A 402 -17.98 -28.18 -9.87
N ARG A 403 -18.41 -27.85 -11.08
CA ARG A 403 -18.15 -26.53 -11.65
C ARG A 403 -18.74 -25.52 -10.67
N ALA A 404 -17.92 -25.05 -9.74
CA ALA A 404 -18.22 -23.88 -8.94
C ALA A 404 -18.24 -22.73 -9.94
N SER A 405 -19.44 -22.37 -10.35
CA SER A 405 -19.76 -21.08 -10.96
C SER A 405 -19.02 -19.99 -10.21
N ALA A 406 -18.31 -19.13 -10.96
CA ALA A 406 -17.77 -17.83 -10.55
C ALA A 406 -18.15 -17.44 -9.12
N LEU A 407 -17.31 -17.82 -8.16
CA LEU A 407 -17.42 -17.40 -6.77
C LEU A 407 -16.55 -16.15 -6.65
N THR A 408 -17.17 -15.01 -6.40
CA THR A 408 -16.50 -13.74 -6.11
C THR A 408 -15.60 -13.86 -4.88
N VAL A 409 -14.47 -13.16 -4.88
CA VAL A 409 -13.43 -13.11 -3.83
C VAL A 409 -14.01 -12.90 -2.41
N GLN A 410 -15.14 -12.19 -2.28
CA GLN A 410 -15.88 -12.03 -1.02
C GLN A 410 -16.35 -13.35 -0.37
N ALA A 411 -16.59 -14.41 -1.15
CA ALA A 411 -17.08 -15.68 -0.63
C ALA A 411 -15.96 -16.60 -0.09
N MET A 412 -14.71 -16.40 -0.52
CA MET A 412 -13.55 -17.19 -0.04
C MET A 412 -12.89 -16.55 1.19
N LEU A 413 -12.96 -15.22 1.32
CA LEU A 413 -12.59 -14.50 2.55
C LEU A 413 -13.49 -14.86 3.76
N ALA A 414 -14.67 -15.42 3.52
CA ALA A 414 -15.63 -15.77 4.56
C ALA A 414 -15.42 -17.16 5.20
N ASP A 415 -14.52 -17.99 4.68
CA ASP A 415 -14.30 -19.38 5.14
C ASP A 415 -12.98 -19.59 5.90
N TRP A 416 -12.38 -18.49 6.39
CA TRP A 416 -11.21 -18.50 7.28
C TRP A 416 -11.62 -18.95 8.69
N GLY A 417 -11.90 -20.25 8.82
CA GLY A 417 -12.22 -20.94 10.06
C GLY A 417 -11.15 -21.95 10.47
N PRO A 418 -11.14 -22.40 11.73
CA PRO A 418 -10.04 -23.19 12.31
C PRO A 418 -9.93 -24.57 11.66
N VAL A 419 -8.81 -24.82 10.98
CA VAL A 419 -8.47 -26.16 10.49
C VAL A 419 -7.72 -26.90 11.59
N VAL A 420 -8.41 -27.85 12.24
CA VAL A 420 -7.85 -28.67 13.31
C VAL A 420 -6.80 -29.64 12.74
N GLY A 421 -5.51 -29.36 12.95
CA GLY A 421 -4.43 -30.32 12.71
C GLY A 421 -3.03 -29.79 12.37
N ALA A 422 -2.80 -28.47 12.30
CA ALA A 422 -1.58 -27.88 11.74
C ALA A 422 -0.57 -27.34 12.78
N GLY A 423 -0.27 -28.10 13.84
CA GLY A 423 0.67 -27.67 14.89
C GLY A 423 2.15 -27.50 14.45
N GLU A 424 2.46 -27.62 13.16
CA GLU A 424 3.80 -27.35 12.60
C GLU A 424 3.88 -26.05 11.77
N PHE A 425 2.76 -25.35 11.53
CA PHE A 425 2.71 -24.20 10.60
C PHE A 425 1.94 -22.97 11.12
N ASP A 426 1.35 -23.07 12.31
CA ASP A 426 0.91 -21.93 13.12
C ASP A 426 2.18 -21.33 13.76
N LEU A 427 2.83 -20.42 13.03
CA LEU A 427 4.12 -19.82 13.40
C LEU A 427 3.96 -18.78 14.50
N THR A 428 2.76 -18.22 14.65
CA THR A 428 2.39 -17.24 15.68
C THR A 428 1.77 -17.89 16.93
N GLY A 429 1.30 -19.13 16.85
CA GLY A 429 0.76 -19.93 17.95
C GLY A 429 -0.69 -19.62 18.34
N ASP A 430 -1.45 -18.94 17.46
CA ASP A 430 -2.81 -18.44 17.75
C ASP A 430 -3.93 -19.45 17.41
N GLY A 431 -3.55 -20.62 16.88
CA GLY A 431 -4.45 -21.69 16.46
C GLY A 431 -5.11 -21.44 15.10
N ARG A 432 -4.64 -20.44 14.35
CA ARG A 432 -5.01 -20.14 12.97
C ARG A 432 -3.77 -20.34 12.07
N VAL A 433 -4.02 -20.28 10.78
CA VAL A 433 -2.96 -20.21 9.75
C VAL A 433 -3.36 -19.05 8.87
N ASP A 434 -2.87 -17.85 9.17
CA ASP A 434 -3.26 -16.58 8.55
C ASP A 434 -2.07 -15.64 8.32
N PHE A 435 -2.32 -14.47 7.70
CA PHE A 435 -1.25 -13.60 7.19
C PHE A 435 -0.22 -13.18 8.26
N ASP A 436 -0.57 -13.26 9.54
CA ASP A 436 0.34 -12.99 10.66
C ASP A 436 1.45 -14.06 10.76
N ASP A 437 1.20 -15.29 10.31
CA ASP A 437 2.21 -16.34 10.15
C ASP A 437 3.17 -16.05 9.00
N ILE A 438 2.70 -15.42 7.92
CA ILE A 438 3.58 -14.94 6.83
C ILE A 438 4.48 -13.84 7.38
N ALA A 439 3.91 -12.86 8.09
CA ALA A 439 4.67 -11.78 8.71
C ALA A 439 5.76 -12.32 9.65
N SER A 440 5.46 -13.36 10.44
CA SER A 440 6.44 -14.07 11.27
C SER A 440 7.55 -14.74 10.44
N PHE A 441 7.18 -15.38 9.33
CA PHE A 441 8.11 -16.08 8.44
C PHE A 441 9.05 -15.14 7.65
N VAL A 442 8.57 -13.96 7.24
CA VAL A 442 9.34 -12.98 6.46
C VAL A 442 10.11 -11.97 7.31
N GLY A 443 10.10 -12.14 8.63
CA GLY A 443 10.78 -11.26 9.59
C GLY A 443 10.10 -9.90 9.78
N LEU A 444 8.78 -9.85 9.60
CA LEU A 444 7.94 -8.67 9.79
C LEU A 444 7.30 -8.56 11.18
N THR A 445 7.38 -9.57 12.05
CA THR A 445 6.91 -9.44 13.44
C THR A 445 7.80 -8.50 14.25
N SER A 446 7.20 -7.45 14.82
CA SER A 446 7.44 -7.19 16.24
C SER A 446 6.85 -8.40 16.96
N GLU A 447 7.59 -9.04 17.85
CA GLU A 447 7.12 -10.26 18.53
C GLU A 447 5.70 -10.10 19.11
N GLY A 448 4.80 -11.02 18.71
CA GLY A 448 3.48 -11.35 19.25
C GLY A 448 2.61 -10.30 19.96
N ALA A 449 1.54 -9.85 19.30
CA ALA A 449 0.38 -9.26 19.99
C ALA A 449 -0.94 -9.81 19.41
N ALA A 450 -1.41 -10.93 19.95
CA ALA A 450 -2.80 -11.35 19.78
C ALA A 450 -3.71 -10.44 20.64
N ALA A 451 -4.79 -9.94 20.03
CA ALA A 451 -5.81 -9.12 20.69
C ALA A 451 -6.55 -9.91 21.80
N GLY A 452 -6.05 -9.78 23.03
CA GLY A 452 -6.78 -9.95 24.28
C GLY A 452 -6.60 -8.68 25.11
N ASP A 453 -7.52 -8.40 26.04
CA ASP A 453 -7.39 -7.28 26.99
C ASP A 453 -5.93 -7.11 27.46
N PRO A 454 -5.40 -5.87 27.55
CA PRO A 454 -4.01 -5.65 27.87
C PRO A 454 -3.64 -6.43 29.15
N PRO A 455 -2.57 -7.23 29.12
CA PRO A 455 -2.11 -7.90 30.32
C PRO A 455 -1.86 -6.84 31.40
N PRO A 456 -2.15 -7.14 32.68
CA PRO A 456 -1.73 -6.25 33.75
C PRO A 456 -0.21 -6.01 33.62
N PRO A 457 0.29 -4.79 33.88
CA PRO A 457 1.71 -4.50 33.72
C PRO A 457 2.55 -5.51 34.51
N PRO A 458 3.73 -5.92 34.00
CA PRO A 458 4.61 -6.86 34.69
C PRO A 458 4.83 -6.46 36.15
N ASP A 459 4.89 -7.43 37.07
CA ASP A 459 5.05 -7.19 38.51
C ASP A 459 6.31 -6.35 38.84
N GLU A 460 7.30 -6.31 37.93
CA GLU A 460 8.51 -5.49 38.01
C GLU A 460 8.34 -4.01 37.64
N CYS A 461 7.33 -3.65 36.82
CA CYS A 461 6.97 -2.25 36.57
C CYS A 461 6.32 -1.69 37.84
N THR A 462 7.09 -0.95 38.64
CA THR A 462 6.61 -0.36 39.89
C THR A 462 7.08 1.07 40.01
N LYS A 463 6.31 1.92 40.71
CA LYS A 463 6.73 3.30 41.04
C LYS A 463 8.00 3.38 41.89
N ASP A 464 8.52 2.24 42.35
CA ASP A 464 9.72 2.13 43.17
C ASP A 464 10.95 1.70 42.33
N ALA A 465 10.80 1.42 41.03
CA ALA A 465 11.88 1.18 40.09
C ALA A 465 12.65 2.47 39.74
N GLY A 466 13.74 2.36 38.99
CA GLY A 466 14.49 3.53 38.54
C GLY A 466 13.78 4.34 37.46
N PRO A 467 14.25 5.57 37.18
CA PRO A 467 13.71 6.41 36.12
C PRO A 467 13.78 5.73 34.74
N CYS A 468 12.77 5.95 33.90
CA CYS A 468 12.70 5.35 32.55
C CYS A 468 13.60 6.05 31.51
N ASP A 469 13.95 7.31 31.75
CA ASP A 469 14.72 8.20 30.86
C ASP A 469 16.24 8.06 31.00
N GLU A 470 16.71 7.16 31.87
CA GLU A 470 18.13 6.83 32.00
C GLU A 470 18.35 5.35 32.37
N PRO A 471 19.50 4.76 32.01
CA PRO A 471 19.79 3.37 32.36
C PRO A 471 19.85 3.24 33.87
N ASN A 472 18.93 2.46 34.43
CA ASN A 472 18.78 2.36 35.88
C ASN A 472 19.24 0.99 36.44
N GLY A 473 19.51 0.03 35.55
CA GLY A 473 20.09 -1.28 35.90
C GLY A 473 19.17 -2.16 36.75
N SER A 474 17.91 -1.77 36.96
CA SER A 474 16.86 -2.62 37.51
C SER A 474 15.95 -3.11 36.39
N PRO A 475 15.34 -4.29 36.51
CA PRO A 475 14.26 -4.68 35.60
C PRO A 475 13.06 -3.73 35.80
N GLY A 476 12.59 -3.14 34.70
CA GLY A 476 11.50 -2.17 34.68
C GLY A 476 11.90 -0.74 35.09
N CYS A 477 10.94 0.18 34.96
CA CYS A 477 11.09 1.59 35.32
C CYS A 477 9.85 2.15 36.04
N ASP A 478 9.95 3.39 36.53
CA ASP A 478 8.99 4.01 37.45
C ASP A 478 7.68 4.51 36.80
N ASN A 479 7.63 4.61 35.47
CA ASN A 479 6.42 4.92 34.72
C ASN A 479 5.72 3.61 34.30
N LEU A 480 4.64 3.26 35.00
CA LEU A 480 3.92 1.98 34.82
C LEU A 480 3.37 1.74 33.41
N GLU A 481 2.91 2.79 32.73
CA GLU A 481 2.26 2.70 31.42
C GLU A 481 3.32 2.55 30.33
N CYS A 482 4.38 3.37 30.42
CA CYS A 482 5.49 3.35 29.49
C CYS A 482 6.42 2.16 29.69
N CYS A 483 6.63 1.75 30.94
CA CYS A 483 7.35 0.53 31.28
C CYS A 483 6.69 -0.66 30.59
N ALA A 484 5.37 -0.81 30.71
CA ALA A 484 4.65 -1.91 30.05
C ALA A 484 4.80 -1.89 28.52
N ILE A 485 4.74 -0.73 27.88
CA ILE A 485 4.92 -0.59 26.42
C ILE A 485 6.33 -0.98 25.98
N VAL A 486 7.37 -0.52 26.69
CA VAL A 486 8.76 -0.87 26.38
C VAL A 486 9.04 -2.34 26.72
N CYS A 487 8.48 -2.88 27.81
CA CYS A 487 8.56 -4.29 28.16
C CYS A 487 7.94 -5.21 27.10
N ASP A 488 6.85 -4.77 26.48
CA ASP A 488 6.18 -5.49 25.39
C ASP A 488 7.02 -5.49 24.11
N PHE A 489 7.82 -4.43 23.89
CA PHE A 489 8.72 -4.33 22.75
C PHE A 489 10.07 -5.04 22.96
N ASP A 490 10.62 -4.98 24.17
CA ASP A 490 11.83 -5.68 24.58
C ASP A 490 11.71 -6.19 26.03
N ALA A 491 11.46 -7.50 26.15
CA ALA A 491 11.34 -8.17 27.44
C ALA A 491 12.64 -8.10 28.27
N PHE A 492 13.81 -7.87 27.66
CA PHE A 492 15.08 -7.71 28.37
C PHE A 492 15.04 -6.57 29.39
N CYS A 493 14.33 -5.49 29.04
CA CYS A 493 14.17 -4.31 29.89
C CYS A 493 13.50 -4.62 31.23
N CYS A 494 12.69 -5.67 31.27
CA CYS A 494 11.82 -6.01 32.40
C CYS A 494 12.14 -7.35 33.04
N ASP A 495 12.90 -8.20 32.34
CA ASP A 495 13.41 -9.47 32.85
C ASP A 495 14.85 -9.37 33.37
N VAL A 496 15.67 -8.47 32.83
CA VAL A 496 17.11 -8.43 33.09
C VAL A 496 17.55 -7.10 33.67
N GLU A 497 17.51 -6.02 32.90
CA GLU A 497 17.88 -4.67 33.35
C GLU A 497 17.43 -3.59 32.37
N TRP A 498 17.09 -2.42 32.90
CA TRP A 498 16.83 -1.22 32.13
C TRP A 498 18.16 -0.57 31.71
N ASP A 499 18.57 -0.83 30.47
CA ASP A 499 19.83 -0.37 29.86
C ASP A 499 19.64 0.78 28.84
N GLU A 500 20.67 1.11 28.07
CA GLU A 500 20.60 2.19 27.05
C GLU A 500 19.56 1.90 25.96
N THR A 501 19.36 0.63 25.58
CA THR A 501 18.36 0.23 24.57
C THR A 501 16.94 0.44 25.08
N CYS A 502 16.71 0.18 26.38
CA CYS A 502 15.42 0.40 27.03
C CYS A 502 15.05 1.88 27.11
N VAL A 503 16.04 2.75 27.28
CA VAL A 503 15.85 4.21 27.30
C VAL A 503 15.52 4.73 25.89
N GLU A 504 16.17 4.19 24.86
CA GLU A 504 15.84 4.51 23.46
C GLU A 504 14.42 4.05 23.08
N GLY A 505 14.04 2.82 23.46
CA GLY A 505 12.67 2.34 23.29
C GLY A 505 11.63 3.18 24.05
N TRP A 506 11.98 3.66 25.24
CA TRP A 506 11.17 4.59 26.02
C TRP A 506 11.01 5.95 25.32
N ALA A 507 12.08 6.54 24.79
CA ALA A 507 11.98 7.81 24.05
C ALA A 507 11.05 7.68 22.82
N ASN A 508 11.11 6.53 22.13
CA ASN A 508 10.40 6.31 20.87
C ASN A 508 8.93 5.89 21.00
N LEU A 509 8.57 5.21 22.09
CA LEU A 509 7.24 4.58 22.24
C LEU A 509 6.37 5.26 23.29
N CYS A 510 6.99 6.05 24.18
CA CYS A 510 6.38 6.43 25.45
C CYS A 510 6.43 7.93 25.75
N GLU A 511 7.28 8.70 25.08
CA GLU A 511 7.08 10.14 24.99
C GLU A 511 5.99 10.44 23.93
N PRO A 512 5.02 11.33 24.18
CA PRO A 512 4.29 11.91 23.06
C PRO A 512 5.30 12.69 22.21
N PRO A 513 5.26 12.66 20.87
CA PRO A 513 5.84 13.78 20.15
C PRO A 513 4.98 14.99 20.54
N PRO A 514 5.60 15.98 21.21
CA PRO A 514 5.84 17.19 20.47
C PRO A 514 7.24 17.74 20.76
N VAL A 515 8.10 17.74 19.74
CA VAL A 515 9.27 18.63 19.70
C VAL A 515 8.83 20.09 19.48
N CYS A 516 7.51 20.36 19.43
CA CYS A 516 6.93 21.67 19.27
C CYS A 516 6.94 22.51 20.57
N PRO A 517 7.41 23.76 20.52
CA PRO A 517 8.14 24.38 19.41
C PRO A 517 9.59 23.89 19.34
N SER A 518 10.07 23.68 18.12
CA SER A 518 11.44 23.28 17.80
C SER A 518 12.19 24.43 17.12
N PRO A 519 13.53 24.53 17.25
CA PRO A 519 14.29 25.52 16.51
C PRO A 519 14.20 25.31 14.98
N GLY A 520 13.67 26.28 14.26
CA GLY A 520 13.65 26.27 12.79
C GLY A 520 12.31 26.76 12.25
N SER A 521 12.29 27.36 11.06
CA SER A 521 11.05 27.95 10.54
C SER A 521 10.08 26.87 10.12
N CYS A 522 8.80 27.00 10.46
CA CYS A 522 7.78 26.08 9.94
C CYS A 522 7.67 26.10 8.40
N PHE A 523 8.15 27.15 7.74
CA PHE A 523 7.98 27.34 6.30
C PHE A 523 9.26 27.08 5.50
N GLU A 524 10.33 26.57 6.13
CA GLU A 524 11.58 26.20 5.47
C GLU A 524 12.06 24.85 6.01
N ALA A 525 12.60 23.99 5.14
CA ALA A 525 13.12 22.69 5.56
C ALA A 525 14.36 22.83 6.46
N HIS A 526 14.51 21.97 7.47
CA HIS A 526 15.64 21.95 8.40
C HIS A 526 15.78 20.63 9.18
N ASP A 527 16.96 20.42 9.77
CA ASP A 527 17.36 19.15 10.38
C ASP A 527 16.70 18.83 11.75
N ASN A 528 15.97 19.77 12.36
CA ASN A 528 15.27 19.50 13.62
C ASN A 528 13.84 18.98 13.35
N PRO A 529 13.32 18.04 14.15
CA PRO A 529 11.91 17.67 14.14
C PRO A 529 11.05 18.77 14.77
N GLY A 530 9.85 19.01 14.24
CA GLY A 530 8.98 20.13 14.62
C GLY A 530 9.47 21.49 14.11
N CYS A 531 8.80 22.61 14.44
CA CYS A 531 9.19 23.96 14.01
C CYS A 531 8.89 25.04 15.07
N ASP A 532 9.27 26.28 14.81
CA ASP A 532 9.36 27.37 15.78
C ASP A 532 8.02 28.00 16.18
N ASP A 533 6.98 27.87 15.34
CA ASP A 533 5.60 28.22 15.67
C ASP A 533 4.91 27.00 16.31
N PRO A 534 4.59 27.03 17.62
CA PRO A 534 3.99 25.89 18.30
C PRO A 534 2.66 25.44 17.68
N ALA A 535 1.82 26.39 17.24
CA ALA A 535 0.48 26.05 16.73
C ALA A 535 0.55 25.47 15.32
N CYS A 536 1.44 26.01 14.48
CA CYS A 536 1.68 25.43 13.16
C CYS A 536 2.37 24.06 13.28
N CYS A 537 3.37 23.97 14.14
CA CYS A 537 4.07 22.73 14.44
C CYS A 537 3.10 21.63 14.88
N GLU A 538 2.30 21.87 15.92
CA GLU A 538 1.33 20.89 16.42
C GLU A 538 0.31 20.47 15.34
N LEU A 539 -0.17 21.41 14.51
CA LEU A 539 -1.08 21.11 13.42
C LEU A 539 -0.44 20.16 12.39
N ILE A 540 0.80 20.44 11.99
CA ILE A 540 1.51 19.60 11.03
C ILE A 540 1.87 18.25 11.64
N CYS A 541 2.32 18.17 12.89
CA CYS A 541 2.57 16.90 13.57
C CYS A 541 1.32 16.01 13.68
N ILE A 542 0.12 16.60 13.72
CA ILE A 542 -1.13 15.83 13.75
C ILE A 542 -1.44 15.24 12.36
N ILE A 543 -1.10 15.98 11.31
CA ILE A 543 -1.41 15.65 9.92
C ILE A 543 -0.36 14.70 9.33
N ASP A 544 0.89 14.96 9.66
CA ASP A 544 2.05 14.14 9.35
C ASP A 544 2.92 14.02 10.62
N PRO A 545 2.70 12.97 11.44
CA PRO A 545 3.50 12.70 12.63
C PRO A 545 5.00 12.57 12.37
N LEU A 546 5.40 12.24 11.14
CA LEU A 546 6.80 12.09 10.76
C LEU A 546 7.54 13.43 10.79
N CYS A 547 6.86 14.56 10.58
CA CYS A 547 7.48 15.89 10.72
C CYS A 547 8.00 16.17 12.15
N CYS A 548 7.59 15.35 13.13
CA CYS A 548 7.84 15.58 14.54
C CYS A 548 8.28 14.32 15.28
N ASP A 549 8.62 13.25 14.55
CA ASP A 549 9.25 12.07 15.14
C ASP A 549 10.66 12.46 15.65
N VAL A 550 11.11 11.83 16.72
CA VAL A 550 12.33 12.24 17.45
C VAL A 550 13.61 12.12 16.61
N ASP A 551 13.59 11.27 15.58
CA ASP A 551 14.69 11.04 14.63
C ASP A 551 14.43 11.65 13.24
N ALA A 552 13.31 12.34 13.05
CA ALA A 552 12.95 12.91 11.76
C ALA A 552 13.44 14.35 11.58
N VAL A 553 13.39 14.82 10.34
CA VAL A 553 13.71 16.19 9.95
C VAL A 553 12.45 16.91 9.49
N TRP A 554 12.34 18.20 9.76
CA TRP A 554 11.30 19.04 9.16
C TRP A 554 11.66 19.29 7.69
N ASP A 555 11.27 18.39 6.80
CA ASP A 555 11.65 18.42 5.39
C ASP A 555 10.85 19.46 4.56
N SER A 556 11.09 19.45 3.24
CA SER A 556 10.40 20.28 2.25
C SER A 556 8.89 20.00 2.21
N VAL A 557 8.47 18.76 2.48
CA VAL A 557 7.07 18.36 2.51
C VAL A 557 6.40 18.93 3.76
N CYS A 558 7.03 18.81 4.93
CA CYS A 558 6.59 19.45 6.18
C CYS A 558 6.45 20.97 6.02
N ALA A 559 7.44 21.61 5.39
CA ALA A 559 7.43 23.05 5.14
C ALA A 559 6.36 23.49 4.13
N ALA A 560 6.15 22.72 3.05
CA ALA A 560 5.11 23.00 2.05
C ALA A 560 3.72 22.83 2.66
N GLU A 561 3.50 21.79 3.46
CA GLU A 561 2.24 21.53 4.14
C GLU A 561 1.95 22.60 5.21
N ALA A 562 2.96 23.01 5.97
CA ALA A 562 2.90 24.16 6.86
C ALA A 562 2.53 25.45 6.12
N GLN A 563 3.13 25.69 4.95
CA GLN A 563 2.80 26.86 4.13
C GLN A 563 1.36 26.80 3.62
N ARG A 564 0.86 25.63 3.27
CA ARG A 564 -0.51 25.43 2.80
C ARG A 564 -1.54 25.62 3.91
N LEU A 565 -1.25 25.14 5.12
CA LEU A 565 -2.22 25.05 6.21
C LEU A 565 -2.10 26.18 7.22
N CYS A 566 -0.90 26.54 7.64
CA CYS A 566 -0.70 27.55 8.67
C CYS A 566 -0.84 28.99 8.16
N THR A 567 -1.04 29.19 6.86
CA THR A 567 -1.23 30.52 6.25
C THR A 567 -2.67 30.82 5.82
N GLN A 568 -3.60 29.87 5.98
CA GLN A 568 -5.00 30.07 5.64
C GLN A 568 -5.77 30.80 6.75
N ASP A 569 -6.59 31.77 6.36
CA ASP A 569 -7.54 32.42 7.27
C ASP A 569 -8.68 31.45 7.60
N ALA A 570 -8.90 31.20 8.90
CA ALA A 570 -9.97 30.34 9.39
C ALA A 570 -11.34 30.80 8.86
N CYS A 571 -12.06 29.90 8.20
CA CYS A 571 -13.41 30.18 7.74
C CYS A 571 -14.42 30.00 8.90
N GLU A 572 -15.43 30.86 8.99
CA GLU A 572 -16.39 30.87 10.11
C GLU A 572 -17.76 30.32 9.67
N VAL A 573 -18.22 29.24 10.33
CA VAL A 573 -19.56 28.67 10.11
C VAL A 573 -20.50 29.17 11.21
N VAL A 574 -21.58 29.85 10.81
CA VAL A 574 -22.53 30.45 11.75
C VAL A 574 -23.70 29.51 12.01
N CYS A 575 -23.88 29.09 13.27
CA CYS A 575 -25.05 28.29 13.68
C CYS A 575 -26.37 29.04 13.38
N PRO A 576 -27.31 28.45 12.62
CA PRO A 576 -28.59 29.07 12.33
C PRO A 576 -29.50 29.11 13.58
N PRO A 577 -30.35 30.14 13.72
CA PRO A 577 -31.30 30.23 14.83
C PRO A 577 -32.28 29.05 14.82
N GLY A 578 -32.36 28.31 15.94
CA GLY A 578 -33.27 27.18 16.09
C GLY A 578 -32.66 25.81 15.73
N ALA A 579 -31.37 25.75 15.42
CA ALA A 579 -30.65 24.49 15.31
C ALA A 579 -30.71 23.70 16.63
N VAL A 580 -30.74 22.37 16.51
CA VAL A 580 -30.46 21.45 17.62
C VAL A 580 -29.02 21.69 18.02
N LEU A 581 -28.83 22.23 19.23
CA LEU A 581 -27.51 22.46 19.79
C LEU A 581 -27.11 21.23 20.58
N GLU A 582 -25.94 20.71 20.27
CA GLU A 582 -25.27 19.77 21.15
C GLU A 582 -24.87 20.45 22.46
N ALA A 583 -24.94 19.72 23.58
CA ALA A 583 -24.71 20.29 24.90
C ALA A 583 -23.22 20.62 25.08
N PHE A 584 -22.86 21.89 24.92
CA PHE A 584 -21.53 22.42 25.22
C PHE A 584 -21.27 22.44 26.73
N ASP A 585 -20.07 22.04 27.19
CA ASP A 585 -19.37 22.91 28.14
C ASP A 585 -17.83 22.80 28.22
N GLU A 586 -17.17 21.68 27.89
CA GLU A 586 -15.69 21.61 28.05
C GLU A 586 -14.97 20.86 26.90
N CYS A 587 -13.82 21.39 26.48
CA CYS A 587 -12.87 20.69 25.63
C CYS A 587 -12.30 19.54 26.47
N GLU A 588 -12.89 18.35 26.37
CA GLU A 588 -12.48 17.05 26.97
C GLU A 588 -13.68 16.07 27.04
N GLU A 589 -14.94 16.53 26.86
CA GLU A 589 -16.10 15.64 26.86
C GLU A 589 -16.38 15.06 25.46
N ARG A 590 -16.42 13.73 25.38
CA ARG A 590 -16.86 12.96 24.22
C ARG A 590 -18.38 12.81 24.26
N PHE A 591 -19.09 13.42 23.32
CA PHE A 591 -20.53 13.23 23.16
C PHE A 591 -20.78 12.39 21.92
N ASN A 592 -21.91 11.68 21.86
CA ASN A 592 -22.44 11.02 20.65
C ASN A 592 -21.50 10.15 19.76
N GLU A 593 -20.41 9.56 20.32
CA GLU A 593 -19.40 8.76 19.58
C GLU A 593 -19.91 7.49 18.88
N GLY A 594 -21.22 7.23 18.88
CA GLY A 594 -21.86 6.15 18.15
C GLY A 594 -21.23 4.80 18.43
N CYS A 595 -20.90 4.05 17.37
CA CYS A 595 -20.26 2.74 17.49
C CYS A 595 -18.81 2.82 18.00
N SER A 596 -18.20 4.01 18.08
CA SER A 596 -16.84 4.20 18.61
C SER A 596 -16.83 4.29 20.15
N ALA A 597 -18.00 4.45 20.81
CA ALA A 597 -18.15 4.64 22.26
C ALA A 597 -18.01 3.35 23.11
N GLY A 598 -17.70 2.19 22.51
CA GLY A 598 -17.65 0.88 23.16
C GLY A 598 -19.00 0.13 23.17
N ALA A 599 -19.26 -0.70 24.20
CA ALA A 599 -20.33 -1.70 24.21
C ALA A 599 -21.79 -1.19 24.19
N VAL A 600 -22.00 0.14 24.21
CA VAL A 600 -23.33 0.74 24.03
C VAL A 600 -23.17 1.95 23.11
N PRO A 601 -23.77 1.96 21.91
CA PRO A 601 -23.65 3.09 21.01
C PRO A 601 -24.33 4.33 21.58
N MET A 602 -23.64 5.45 21.51
CA MET A 602 -24.17 6.75 21.91
C MET A 602 -24.57 7.53 20.66
N LEU A 603 -25.84 7.45 20.27
CA LEU A 603 -26.37 8.18 19.11
C LEU A 603 -27.29 9.30 19.57
N THR A 604 -27.18 10.48 18.95
CA THR A 604 -28.11 11.59 19.20
C THR A 604 -29.31 11.49 18.25
N PRO A 605 -30.55 11.32 18.74
CA PRO A 605 -31.71 11.20 17.85
C PRO A 605 -32.02 12.53 17.17
N ILE A 606 -32.18 12.52 15.84
CA ILE A 606 -32.60 13.66 15.03
C ILE A 606 -33.78 13.27 14.12
N ALA A 607 -34.59 14.26 13.73
CA ALA A 607 -35.73 14.07 12.87
C ALA A 607 -35.55 14.79 11.51
N CYS A 608 -36.28 14.31 10.52
CA CYS A 608 -36.38 14.96 9.22
C CYS A 608 -36.70 16.46 9.33
N GLY A 609 -35.89 17.30 8.67
CA GLY A 609 -35.99 18.75 8.70
C GLY A 609 -35.16 19.43 9.81
N ASP A 610 -34.51 18.66 10.68
CA ASP A 610 -33.64 19.23 11.71
C ASP A 610 -32.36 19.82 11.09
N THR A 611 -31.84 20.81 11.78
CA THR A 611 -30.51 21.34 11.54
C THR A 611 -29.75 21.25 12.85
N VAL A 612 -28.60 20.59 12.83
CA VAL A 612 -27.71 20.41 13.97
C VAL A 612 -26.58 21.44 13.86
N CYS A 613 -26.21 22.06 14.98
CA CYS A 613 -24.95 22.78 15.09
C CYS A 613 -24.14 22.17 16.23
N ALA A 614 -22.93 21.71 15.90
CA ALA A 614 -22.10 20.91 16.78
C ALA A 614 -20.61 21.26 16.62
N LEU A 615 -19.77 20.69 17.49
CA LEU A 615 -18.34 20.96 17.58
C LEU A 615 -17.56 19.65 17.57
N ILE A 616 -16.41 19.63 16.91
CA ILE A 616 -15.41 18.55 17.00
C ILE A 616 -14.22 19.00 17.88
N ASN A 617 -13.67 18.10 18.69
CA ASN A 617 -12.66 18.36 19.73
C ASN A 617 -11.44 17.39 19.66
N THR A 618 -10.46 17.62 20.55
CA THR A 618 -9.16 16.92 20.61
C THR A 618 -9.17 15.54 21.27
N GLY A 619 -10.33 14.91 21.42
CA GLY A 619 -10.38 13.53 21.93
C GLY A 619 -9.68 12.56 20.96
N PRO A 620 -9.10 11.45 21.46
CA PRO A 620 -8.74 10.33 20.59
C PRO A 620 -10.00 9.85 19.87
N ARG A 621 -10.16 10.26 18.61
CA ARG A 621 -11.31 9.98 17.73
C ARG A 621 -12.63 10.60 18.22
N ASP A 622 -12.82 11.88 17.92
CA ASP A 622 -14.12 12.55 18.06
C ASP A 622 -14.92 12.39 16.75
N THR A 623 -15.98 11.60 16.81
CA THR A 623 -16.85 11.32 15.66
C THR A 623 -18.28 11.52 16.07
N ASP A 624 -18.99 12.36 15.33
CA ASP A 624 -20.36 12.71 15.68
C ASP A 624 -21.37 11.79 15.02
N TRP A 625 -22.18 11.11 15.84
CA TRP A 625 -23.21 10.21 15.34
C TRP A 625 -24.63 10.60 15.74
N TYR A 626 -25.51 10.56 14.74
CA TYR A 626 -26.93 10.82 14.88
C TYR A 626 -27.77 9.62 14.46
N GLU A 627 -28.87 9.39 15.16
CA GLU A 627 -29.85 8.37 14.80
C GLU A 627 -31.05 9.01 14.07
N LEU A 628 -31.37 8.48 12.90
CA LEU A 628 -32.54 8.86 12.11
C LEU A 628 -33.51 7.67 12.03
N GLU A 629 -34.72 7.83 12.60
CA GLU A 629 -35.82 6.88 12.43
C GLU A 629 -36.77 7.36 11.31
N LEU A 630 -36.86 6.58 10.23
CA LEU A 630 -37.82 6.79 9.15
C LEU A 630 -39.03 5.88 9.33
N VAL A 631 -40.22 6.49 9.42
CA VAL A 631 -41.50 5.77 9.54
C VAL A 631 -42.18 5.46 8.20
N GLU A 632 -41.81 6.20 7.16
CA GLU A 632 -42.26 6.05 5.77
C GLU A 632 -41.03 6.17 4.86
N PRO A 633 -41.03 5.56 3.65
CA PRO A 633 -39.92 5.73 2.72
C PRO A 633 -39.72 7.23 2.42
N ALA A 634 -38.47 7.69 2.28
CA ALA A 634 -38.15 9.08 1.98
C ALA A 634 -36.88 9.21 1.15
N THR A 635 -36.79 10.27 0.33
CA THR A 635 -35.52 10.73 -0.22
C THR A 635 -34.84 11.58 0.86
N VAL A 636 -33.74 11.08 1.41
CA VAL A 636 -32.99 11.70 2.50
C VAL A 636 -31.77 12.40 1.93
N THR A 637 -31.57 13.66 2.29
CA THR A 637 -30.37 14.44 1.98
C THR A 637 -29.69 14.87 3.27
N TRP A 638 -28.48 14.38 3.50
CA TRP A 638 -27.64 14.71 4.64
C TRP A 638 -26.52 15.64 4.19
N THR A 639 -26.53 16.89 4.64
CA THR A 639 -25.58 17.92 4.21
C THR A 639 -24.83 18.50 5.40
N VAL A 640 -23.51 18.54 5.35
CA VAL A 640 -22.65 19.10 6.38
C VAL A 640 -21.81 20.22 5.81
N THR A 641 -21.76 21.35 6.50
CA THR A 641 -20.81 22.44 6.22
C THR A 641 -20.03 22.71 7.50
N SER A 642 -18.70 22.63 7.43
CA SER A 642 -17.80 22.64 8.57
C SER A 642 -16.68 23.67 8.39
N GLU A 643 -16.12 24.17 9.49
CA GLU A 643 -14.92 25.02 9.47
C GLU A 643 -13.63 24.23 9.21
N PHE A 644 -13.74 22.90 9.10
CA PHE A 644 -12.69 21.92 8.85
C PHE A 644 -13.08 21.03 7.65
N PRO A 645 -12.12 20.33 7.01
CA PRO A 645 -12.44 19.31 6.01
C PRO A 645 -13.23 18.16 6.66
N SER A 646 -14.44 17.89 6.16
CA SER A 646 -15.35 16.90 6.75
C SER A 646 -15.53 15.68 5.86
N GLN A 647 -15.63 14.53 6.53
CA GLN A 647 -16.10 13.28 5.98
C GLN A 647 -17.48 12.96 6.57
N VAL A 648 -18.40 12.52 5.71
CA VAL A 648 -19.81 12.38 6.04
C VAL A 648 -20.34 11.06 5.52
N PHE A 649 -21.01 10.28 6.38
CA PHE A 649 -21.62 9.00 6.01
C PHE A 649 -23.10 8.89 6.35
N VAL A 650 -23.79 8.05 5.59
CA VAL A 650 -25.04 7.42 5.99
C VAL A 650 -24.78 5.93 6.16
N VAL A 651 -25.11 5.39 7.32
CA VAL A 651 -24.87 3.99 7.66
C VAL A 651 -26.17 3.25 7.95
N GLN A 652 -26.16 1.94 7.67
CA GLN A 652 -27.24 1.03 7.99
C GLN A 652 -26.69 -0.22 8.70
N GLY A 653 -27.34 -0.62 9.79
CA GLY A 653 -26.97 -1.82 10.55
C GLY A 653 -26.82 -1.57 12.04
N ASP A 654 -26.31 -2.57 12.74
CA ASP A 654 -26.09 -2.56 14.19
C ASP A 654 -24.57 -2.55 14.48
N CYS A 655 -24.15 -1.78 15.47
CA CYS A 655 -22.75 -1.64 15.89
C CYS A 655 -22.13 -2.99 16.33
N ASP A 656 -22.95 -3.97 16.75
CA ASP A 656 -22.47 -5.24 17.32
C ASP A 656 -22.29 -6.39 16.32
N VAL A 657 -22.82 -6.31 15.08
CA VAL A 657 -22.90 -7.49 14.19
C VAL A 657 -22.49 -7.21 12.74
N ARG A 658 -23.04 -6.15 12.11
CA ARG A 658 -22.68 -5.64 10.79
C ARG A 658 -23.23 -4.21 10.65
N PHE A 659 -22.36 -3.25 10.37
CA PHE A 659 -22.72 -1.92 9.89
C PHE A 659 -22.14 -1.73 8.48
N GLY A 660 -22.91 -1.12 7.59
CA GLY A 660 -22.49 -0.81 6.22
C GLY A 660 -22.67 0.67 5.90
N ILE A 661 -21.66 1.28 5.30
CA ILE A 661 -21.76 2.63 4.73
C ILE A 661 -22.58 2.51 3.44
N ILE A 662 -23.73 3.18 3.38
CA ILE A 662 -24.65 3.16 2.24
C ILE A 662 -24.64 4.47 1.45
N GLY A 663 -23.94 5.49 1.95
CA GLY A 663 -23.59 6.69 1.20
C GLY A 663 -22.51 7.48 1.92
N GLN A 664 -21.67 8.16 1.13
CA GLN A 664 -20.53 8.92 1.62
C GLN A 664 -20.29 10.19 0.82
N ALA A 665 -19.79 11.22 1.47
CA ALA A 665 -19.33 12.46 0.83
C ALA A 665 -18.20 13.10 1.63
N TYR A 666 -17.45 13.97 0.96
CA TYR A 666 -16.38 14.76 1.54
C TYR A 666 -16.58 16.23 1.20
N GLY A 667 -16.17 17.11 2.11
CA GLY A 667 -16.23 18.55 1.92
C GLY A 667 -14.95 19.19 2.43
N GLY A 668 -14.37 20.10 1.66
CA GLY A 668 -13.33 20.98 2.18
C GLY A 668 -13.88 21.93 3.25
N ALA A 669 -13.00 22.64 3.97
CA ALA A 669 -13.43 23.67 4.91
C ALA A 669 -14.36 24.70 4.22
N CYS A 670 -15.49 24.97 4.86
CA CYS A 670 -16.60 25.81 4.41
C CYS A 670 -17.23 25.42 3.06
N THR A 671 -16.96 24.20 2.59
CA THR A 671 -17.59 23.62 1.40
C THR A 671 -18.54 22.52 1.86
N PRO A 672 -19.80 22.50 1.40
CA PRO A 672 -20.76 21.50 1.85
C PRO A 672 -20.41 20.11 1.31
N ALA A 673 -20.36 19.12 2.21
CA ALA A 673 -20.43 17.69 1.88
C ALA A 673 -21.90 17.26 1.90
N SER A 674 -22.39 16.56 0.87
CA SER A 674 -23.80 16.17 0.79
C SER A 674 -23.99 14.75 0.26
N VAL A 675 -24.80 13.96 0.96
CA VAL A 675 -25.20 12.61 0.57
C VAL A 675 -26.73 12.59 0.38
N THR A 676 -27.20 12.14 -0.78
CA THR A 676 -28.64 11.99 -1.07
C THR A 676 -28.96 10.53 -1.41
N LEU A 677 -29.90 9.93 -0.68
CA LEU A 677 -30.27 8.52 -0.83
C LEU A 677 -31.80 8.33 -0.73
N ASN A 678 -32.33 7.33 -1.44
CA ASN A 678 -33.70 6.85 -1.23
C ASN A 678 -33.69 5.76 -0.16
N LEU A 679 -34.32 6.03 0.99
CA LEU A 679 -34.29 5.15 2.15
C LEU A 679 -35.69 4.60 2.46
N ASP A 680 -35.76 3.30 2.71
CA ASP A 680 -36.96 2.62 3.20
C ASP A 680 -37.17 2.92 4.72
N PRO A 681 -38.37 2.68 5.28
CA PRO A 681 -38.61 2.80 6.71
C PRO A 681 -37.63 1.95 7.53
N GLY A 682 -36.97 2.56 8.50
CA GLY A 682 -35.89 1.93 9.25
C GLY A 682 -35.13 2.92 10.12
N ILE A 683 -34.11 2.41 10.81
CA ILE A 683 -33.19 3.20 11.63
C ILE A 683 -31.86 3.30 10.89
N TYR A 684 -31.34 4.51 10.78
CA TYR A 684 -30.09 4.82 10.10
C TYR A 684 -29.19 5.64 11.01
N GLY A 685 -27.88 5.43 10.89
CA GLY A 685 -26.87 6.27 11.53
C GLY A 685 -26.38 7.33 10.55
N LEU A 686 -26.23 8.56 11.00
CA LEU A 686 -25.62 9.65 10.26
C LEU A 686 -24.34 10.05 10.96
N TYR A 687 -23.27 10.20 10.18
CA TYR A 687 -21.91 10.35 10.69
C TYR A 687 -21.29 11.65 10.20
N VAL A 688 -20.55 12.32 11.06
CA VAL A 688 -19.68 13.46 10.73
C VAL A 688 -18.35 13.29 11.44
N ALA A 689 -17.25 13.47 10.71
CA ALA A 689 -15.92 13.56 11.29
C ALA A 689 -15.00 14.47 10.47
N THR A 690 -13.83 14.77 11.03
CA THR A 690 -12.72 15.37 10.29
C THR A 690 -12.13 14.37 9.31
N GLY A 691 -12.03 14.75 8.03
CA GLY A 691 -11.41 13.89 7.02
C GLY A 691 -11.45 14.46 5.61
N THR A 692 -10.60 13.91 4.76
CA THR A 692 -10.60 14.09 3.30
C THR A 692 -10.77 12.71 2.65
N PRO A 693 -10.99 12.63 1.32
CA PRO A 693 -11.04 11.34 0.62
C PRO A 693 -9.80 10.46 0.85
N VAL A 694 -8.67 11.10 1.12
CA VAL A 694 -7.33 10.50 1.18
C VAL A 694 -6.79 10.33 2.59
N ARG A 695 -7.07 11.28 3.49
CA ARG A 695 -6.57 11.28 4.87
C ARG A 695 -7.73 11.33 5.86
N LYS A 696 -7.79 10.31 6.72
CA LYS A 696 -8.68 10.27 7.88
C LYS A 696 -7.94 10.96 9.03
N TYR A 697 -8.44 12.10 9.49
CA TYR A 697 -7.86 12.73 10.67
C TYR A 697 -8.36 11.97 11.91
N ILE A 698 -7.56 11.02 12.40
CA ILE A 698 -7.92 10.12 13.51
C ILE A 698 -8.03 10.90 14.84
N ARG A 699 -7.35 12.05 14.94
CA ARG A 699 -7.42 12.98 16.07
C ARG A 699 -8.21 14.21 15.60
N GLY A 700 -9.25 14.59 16.34
CA GLY A 700 -10.07 15.77 15.99
C GLY A 700 -9.29 17.09 16.09
N VAL A 701 -9.96 18.22 15.86
CA VAL A 701 -9.28 19.53 15.76
C VAL A 701 -8.75 20.01 17.12
N PRO A 702 -7.49 20.50 17.21
CA PRO A 702 -6.89 21.13 18.38
C PRO A 702 -7.82 22.10 19.11
N CYS A 703 -7.84 22.09 20.44
CA CYS A 703 -8.56 23.09 21.22
C CYS A 703 -7.74 24.37 21.32
N PRO A 704 -8.36 25.56 21.27
CA PRO A 704 -7.64 26.80 21.46
C PRO A 704 -7.05 26.86 22.88
N PRO A 705 -5.83 27.38 23.06
CA PRO A 705 -5.28 27.59 24.40
C PRO A 705 -6.21 28.50 25.22
N ASP A 706 -6.37 28.12 26.48
CA ASP A 706 -7.37 28.62 27.42
C ASP A 706 -7.38 30.17 27.49
N LYS A 707 -8.48 30.80 27.03
CA LYS A 707 -8.64 32.28 26.94
C LYS A 707 -8.50 33.03 28.28
N LYS A 708 -8.34 32.33 29.41
CA LYS A 708 -8.26 32.91 30.76
C LYS A 708 -6.91 33.55 31.10
N LYS A 709 -5.93 33.60 30.19
CA LYS A 709 -4.63 34.26 30.42
C LYS A 709 -4.26 35.38 29.44
N GLY A 710 -5.21 36.01 28.76
CA GLY A 710 -4.96 37.32 28.12
C GLY A 710 -3.86 37.36 27.06
N GLU A 711 -3.51 36.21 26.49
CA GLU A 711 -2.75 36.09 25.25
C GLU A 711 -3.76 35.86 24.12
N GLU A 712 -3.56 36.51 22.98
CA GLU A 712 -4.39 36.31 21.79
C GLU A 712 -4.34 34.82 21.39
N PRO A 713 -5.48 34.14 21.15
CA PRO A 713 -5.44 32.79 20.63
C PRO A 713 -4.79 32.80 19.23
N ALA A 714 -3.91 31.83 18.97
CA ALA A 714 -3.37 31.63 17.63
C ALA A 714 -4.52 31.33 16.64
N PRO A 715 -4.43 31.76 15.37
CA PRO A 715 -5.37 31.33 14.35
C PRO A 715 -5.24 29.81 14.19
N GLN A 716 -6.27 29.08 14.60
CA GLN A 716 -6.42 27.68 14.19
C GLN A 716 -6.81 27.71 12.71
N ALA A 717 -6.03 27.06 11.84
CA ALA A 717 -6.29 27.03 10.39
C ALA A 717 -7.72 26.57 10.06
N TYR A 718 -8.25 25.67 10.90
CA TYR A 718 -9.63 25.24 10.88
C TYR A 718 -10.32 25.65 12.17
N GLY A 719 -11.56 26.10 12.04
CA GLY A 719 -12.45 26.18 13.18
C GLY A 719 -12.96 24.79 13.57
N ARG A 720 -13.89 24.73 14.51
CA ARG A 720 -14.41 23.47 15.09
C ARG A 720 -15.90 23.30 14.88
N VAL A 721 -16.56 24.33 14.37
CA VAL A 721 -18.01 24.35 14.21
C VAL A 721 -18.36 23.64 12.90
N TYR A 722 -19.41 22.84 12.95
CA TYR A 722 -20.11 22.43 11.75
C TYR A 722 -21.62 22.58 11.92
N VAL A 723 -22.29 22.75 10.79
CA VAL A 723 -23.73 22.74 10.67
C VAL A 723 -24.11 21.58 9.76
N ALA A 724 -24.91 20.67 10.30
CA ALA A 724 -25.45 19.55 9.55
C ALA A 724 -26.97 19.71 9.38
N ALA A 725 -27.49 19.48 8.18
CA ALA A 725 -28.89 19.61 7.87
C ALA A 725 -29.42 18.30 7.27
N ILE A 726 -30.53 17.83 7.80
CA ILE A 726 -31.22 16.62 7.31
C ILE A 726 -32.52 17.02 6.60
N GLY A 727 -32.55 16.81 5.28
CA GLY A 727 -33.75 16.95 4.47
C GLY A 727 -34.38 15.59 4.24
N CYS A 728 -35.69 15.46 4.44
CA CYS A 728 -36.44 14.30 3.99
C CYS A 728 -37.64 14.77 3.17
N GLU A 729 -37.69 14.34 1.93
CA GLU A 729 -38.83 14.57 1.05
C GLU A 729 -39.55 13.25 0.82
N ALA A 730 -40.88 13.31 0.64
CA ALA A 730 -41.61 12.14 0.17
C ALA A 730 -40.91 11.65 -1.10
N PRO A 731 -40.57 10.35 -1.20
CA PRO A 731 -39.89 9.83 -2.36
C PRO A 731 -40.76 10.21 -3.54
N ASN A 732 -40.17 10.90 -4.50
CA ASN A 732 -40.91 11.28 -5.69
C ASN A 732 -41.49 9.96 -6.23
N ALA A 733 -42.83 9.80 -6.20
CA ALA A 733 -43.49 8.52 -6.49
C ALA A 733 -43.26 8.04 -7.95
N CYS A 734 -42.48 8.84 -8.68
CA CYS A 734 -42.11 8.74 -10.07
C CYS A 734 -40.78 9.51 -10.27
N PRO A 735 -39.61 8.92 -9.92
CA PRO A 735 -38.32 9.63 -10.03
C PRO A 735 -38.03 10.15 -11.44
N ALA A 736 -38.62 9.52 -12.46
CA ALA A 736 -38.51 9.91 -13.86
C ALA A 736 -39.44 11.07 -14.30
N ASP A 737 -40.32 11.59 -13.43
CA ASP A 737 -41.13 12.80 -13.69
C ASP A 737 -40.31 14.05 -13.34
N LEU A 738 -39.36 14.37 -14.22
CA LEU A 738 -38.44 15.49 -14.06
C LEU A 738 -39.13 16.86 -14.20
N SER A 739 -40.31 16.90 -14.82
CA SER A 739 -41.10 18.12 -15.01
C SER A 739 -42.08 18.39 -13.87
N GLY A 740 -42.35 17.38 -13.03
CA GLY A 740 -43.25 17.45 -11.88
C GLY A 740 -44.72 17.59 -12.27
N ASP A 741 -45.11 17.16 -13.47
CA ASP A 741 -46.47 17.32 -14.00
C ASP A 741 -47.40 16.12 -13.70
N GLY A 742 -46.87 15.11 -13.00
CA GLY A 742 -47.54 13.87 -12.64
C GLY A 742 -47.49 12.81 -13.73
N THR A 743 -46.73 13.02 -14.81
CA THR A 743 -46.57 12.07 -15.91
C THR A 743 -45.13 12.03 -16.42
N VAL A 744 -44.60 10.83 -16.70
CA VAL A 744 -43.32 10.66 -17.40
C VAL A 744 -43.59 10.66 -18.90
N GLY A 745 -43.08 11.67 -19.59
CA GLY A 745 -43.36 11.91 -20.98
C GLY A 745 -42.34 12.77 -21.72
N PRO A 746 -42.74 13.38 -22.85
CA PRO A 746 -41.85 14.20 -23.67
C PRO A 746 -41.18 15.39 -22.95
N PRO A 747 -41.83 16.07 -21.98
CA PRO A 747 -41.18 17.11 -21.18
C PRO A 747 -39.99 16.58 -20.37
N ASP A 748 -40.12 15.40 -19.77
CA ASP A 748 -39.09 14.78 -18.92
C ASP A 748 -37.93 14.26 -19.76
N LEU A 749 -38.22 13.66 -20.92
CA LEU A 749 -37.17 13.29 -21.88
C LEU A 749 -36.36 14.51 -22.33
N ALA A 750 -37.02 15.64 -22.54
CA ALA A 750 -36.32 16.88 -22.90
C ALA A 750 -35.48 17.42 -21.74
N ALA A 751 -35.95 17.29 -20.49
CA ALA A 751 -35.20 17.67 -19.29
C ALA A 751 -33.95 16.79 -19.10
N LEU A 752 -34.08 15.47 -19.26
CA LEU A 752 -32.96 14.53 -19.16
C LEU A 752 -31.92 14.78 -20.25
N LEU A 753 -32.34 14.94 -21.51
CA LEU A 753 -31.42 15.24 -22.61
C LEU A 753 -30.75 16.62 -22.46
N ALA A 754 -31.40 17.58 -21.81
CA ALA A 754 -30.80 18.88 -21.52
C ALA A 754 -29.74 18.81 -20.41
N ALA A 755 -29.83 17.82 -19.52
CA ALA A 755 -28.89 17.56 -18.43
C ALA A 755 -27.84 16.50 -18.78
N TRP A 756 -27.74 16.06 -20.04
CA TRP A 756 -26.84 14.99 -20.46
C TRP A 756 -25.37 15.30 -20.12
N GLY A 757 -24.70 14.39 -19.41
CA GLY A 757 -23.33 14.56 -18.93
C GLY A 757 -23.17 15.44 -17.68
N ALA A 758 -24.27 15.83 -17.01
CA ALA A 758 -24.18 16.48 -15.70
C ALA A 758 -23.75 15.49 -14.61
N GLY A 759 -22.97 15.96 -13.63
CA GLY A 759 -22.42 15.15 -12.54
C GLY A 759 -23.36 14.90 -11.36
N ALA A 760 -22.81 14.28 -10.30
CA ALA A 760 -23.52 13.89 -9.08
C ALA A 760 -24.37 15.04 -8.48
N GLY A 761 -25.63 14.74 -8.14
CA GLY A 761 -26.61 15.71 -7.63
C GLY A 761 -27.55 16.30 -8.69
N SER A 762 -27.39 15.93 -9.97
CA SER A 762 -28.38 16.24 -10.99
C SER A 762 -29.68 15.47 -10.72
N PRO A 763 -30.87 16.11 -10.70
CA PRO A 763 -32.14 15.41 -10.53
C PRO A 763 -32.48 14.49 -11.73
N ALA A 764 -31.71 14.57 -12.83
CA ALA A 764 -31.84 13.70 -13.99
C ALA A 764 -30.91 12.46 -13.95
N ASP A 765 -30.06 12.34 -12.92
CA ASP A 765 -29.29 11.12 -12.61
C ASP A 765 -30.22 10.19 -11.82
N LEU A 766 -30.90 9.32 -12.56
CA LEU A 766 -31.99 8.47 -12.08
C LEU A 766 -31.48 7.15 -11.53
N ASP A 767 -30.29 6.69 -11.92
CA ASP A 767 -29.64 5.50 -11.35
C ASP A 767 -28.65 5.83 -10.22
N GLY A 768 -28.31 7.11 -10.04
CA GLY A 768 -27.46 7.60 -8.96
C GLY A 768 -25.99 7.27 -9.17
N ASN A 769 -25.57 7.00 -10.41
CA ASN A 769 -24.18 6.65 -10.73
C ASN A 769 -23.24 7.87 -10.79
N GLY A 770 -23.76 9.08 -10.58
CA GLY A 770 -23.00 10.32 -10.59
C GLY A 770 -22.90 10.99 -11.96
N THR A 771 -23.55 10.45 -13.01
CA THR A 771 -23.55 11.01 -14.37
C THR A 771 -24.89 10.79 -15.09
N VAL A 772 -25.43 11.84 -15.73
CA VAL A 772 -26.65 11.70 -16.56
C VAL A 772 -26.31 11.11 -17.93
N GLY A 773 -26.74 9.87 -18.20
CA GLY A 773 -26.38 9.12 -19.39
C GLY A 773 -27.40 8.09 -19.89
N PRO A 774 -26.95 7.12 -20.71
CA PRO A 774 -27.80 6.07 -21.27
C PRO A 774 -28.60 5.24 -20.25
N PRO A 775 -28.05 4.90 -19.07
CA PRO A 775 -28.82 4.22 -18.01
C PRO A 775 -30.03 5.02 -17.54
N ASP A 776 -29.88 6.33 -17.33
CA ASP A 776 -30.97 7.21 -16.89
C ASP A 776 -32.06 7.33 -17.95
N LEU A 777 -31.66 7.41 -19.22
CA LEU A 777 -32.60 7.39 -20.33
C LEU A 777 -33.40 6.08 -20.35
N ALA A 778 -32.77 4.95 -20.03
CA ALA A 778 -33.45 3.66 -19.96
C ALA A 778 -34.48 3.64 -18.82
N ILE A 779 -34.14 4.19 -17.65
CA ILE A 779 -35.06 4.32 -16.50
C ILE A 779 -36.23 5.24 -16.83
N LEU A 780 -35.98 6.38 -17.48
CA LEU A 780 -37.02 7.31 -17.89
C LEU A 780 -37.99 6.69 -18.89
N LEU A 781 -37.47 5.98 -19.90
CA LEU A 781 -38.31 5.29 -20.88
C LEU A 781 -39.08 4.10 -20.29
N ALA A 782 -38.50 3.40 -19.31
CA ALA A 782 -39.16 2.30 -18.61
C ALA A 782 -40.36 2.78 -17.76
N SER A 783 -40.28 4.01 -17.26
CA SER A 783 -41.31 4.65 -16.42
C SER A 783 -42.35 5.46 -17.21
N TRP A 784 -42.35 5.38 -18.55
CA TRP A 784 -43.20 6.21 -19.42
C TRP A 784 -44.70 6.04 -19.17
N GLY A 785 -45.38 7.11 -18.78
CA GLY A 785 -46.82 7.09 -18.50
C GLY A 785 -47.24 7.92 -17.28
N ALA A 786 -48.47 7.71 -16.83
CA ALA A 786 -48.99 8.40 -15.65
C ALA A 786 -48.38 7.81 -14.38
N CYS A 787 -47.92 8.68 -13.50
CA CYS A 787 -47.36 8.27 -12.22
C CYS A 787 -48.47 7.75 -11.29
N PRO A 788 -48.23 6.70 -10.48
CA PRO A 788 -49.20 6.24 -9.49
C PRO A 788 -49.53 7.39 -8.53
N ALA A 789 -50.81 7.61 -8.23
CA ALA A 789 -51.20 8.61 -7.24
C ALA A 789 -50.61 8.22 -5.86
N SER A 790 -49.83 9.13 -5.28
CA SER A 790 -49.27 9.06 -3.92
C SER A 790 -50.34 8.78 -2.87
#